data_AF-A0A4R6E6I4-F1
#
_entry.id   AF-A0A4R6E6I4-F1
#
_cell.length_a   1.000
_cell.length_b   1.000
_cell.length_c   1.000
_cell.angle_alpha   90.00
_cell.angle_beta   90.00
_cell.angle_gamma   90.00
#
_symmetry.space_group_name_H-M   'P 1'
#
loop_
_entity.id
_entity.type
_entity.pdbx_description
1 polymer ?
#
loop_
_entity_poly.entity_id
_entity_poly.type
_entity_poly.pdbx_seq_one_letter_code
_entity_poly.pdbx_strand_id
1 'polypeptide(L)'
;MALKLFGKKMATAGSSAPDTTIMETHVPGRPPTPRKRLLGDRPVTEQIRILGIGFALLVAITAGLVIYQGRQSADATTHVAAAGEMQMLSQQIAKSAQLALQGNSQAFTELRSGSARFSGLLTALQAGSDLDGDYVPAVPEAARPALQTLAETWHKSEQDARQLLAQEKNLVTLNASVAAINNGNAGLLDLSEQVAALKLQGGASARDIVTANRAVMLTQRIAKNANALLVADAIDPEVAFLLGKDTNAFREQLGLLSQMSADAETRARIGELDEAAKETLEAVSGILGNIQLLVQAKQAGSRIFRDSAPLLAQTQALAEALNSNSRGFSLVSALIAVTALLGLAVLGFMAKVYNDDLATRRAAAETQRQSAENERNLTQQAILRLMNEMGDLADGDLTIRATVTEDITGAIADSVNYTIEELSVLVRRINDAATRVTAATQSAQKTSSELLGATERQSREIEEAGSTVQRMAASMTDSSERALQSAQVARRSLESVRKGADAVENTIKGMNEIREQIQETSKRIKRLGESSQEIGEIVELISDITEQTNVLALNAAIQAASAGDAGRGFTVVAEEVQRLAERSAEATKQISAIVKTIQTDTQDAVGAMENATRDVVEGAQLSDAAGQALAEIGQVSIEAARLIEQISTDTQQQAATATRVAETMKDILAITEQTTLGTKQTAVSIGQLADLAVELKGSVSGFKV
;
A
#
# COMPACT_ATOMS: atom_id res chain seq x y z
N MET A 1 -34.77 -53.82 -12.67
CA MET A 1 -34.94 -54.91 -13.66
C MET A 1 -34.74 -56.22 -12.90
N ALA A 2 -35.82 -56.95 -12.69
CA ALA A 2 -35.85 -58.20 -11.91
C ALA A 2 -35.45 -59.39 -12.79
N LEU A 3 -34.82 -60.42 -12.22
CA LEU A 3 -35.11 -61.80 -12.63
C LEU A 3 -34.72 -62.80 -11.51
N LYS A 4 -35.77 -63.32 -10.86
CA LYS A 4 -35.80 -64.63 -10.19
C LYS A 4 -35.62 -65.73 -11.25
N LEU A 5 -35.05 -66.89 -10.88
CA LEU A 5 -35.58 -68.22 -11.24
C LEU A 5 -34.75 -69.33 -10.58
N PHE A 6 -35.25 -69.84 -9.46
CA PHE A 6 -34.96 -71.19 -8.95
C PHE A 6 -36.30 -71.90 -8.76
N GLY A 7 -36.45 -73.11 -9.31
CA GLY A 7 -37.50 -74.03 -8.91
C GLY A 7 -38.04 -74.97 -9.99
N LYS A 8 -37.72 -76.27 -9.87
CA LYS A 8 -38.68 -77.41 -9.92
C LYS A 8 -37.93 -78.73 -9.64
N LYS A 9 -38.26 -79.42 -8.54
CA LYS A 9 -39.15 -80.61 -8.38
C LYS A 9 -38.56 -81.91 -8.96
N MET A 10 -38.17 -82.88 -8.12
CA MET A 10 -38.97 -83.92 -7.41
C MET A 10 -39.55 -85.03 -8.32
N ALA A 11 -39.08 -86.27 -8.09
CA ALA A 11 -39.80 -87.56 -8.07
C ALA A 11 -38.78 -88.62 -7.58
N THR A 12 -38.79 -89.18 -6.36
CA THR A 12 -39.66 -90.18 -5.68
C THR A 12 -39.75 -91.58 -6.29
N ALA A 13 -39.55 -92.56 -5.39
CA ALA A 13 -39.81 -94.01 -5.43
C ALA A 13 -38.70 -94.89 -6.06
N GLY A 14 -38.29 -96.01 -5.46
CA GLY A 14 -38.88 -96.75 -4.35
C GLY A 14 -37.95 -97.82 -3.75
N SER A 15 -38.41 -98.29 -2.59
CA SER A 15 -37.92 -99.36 -1.72
C SER A 15 -37.61 -100.69 -2.41
N SER A 16 -36.51 -101.34 -2.01
CA SER A 16 -36.51 -102.74 -1.55
C SER A 16 -35.12 -103.17 -1.06
N ALA A 17 -35.08 -103.66 0.18
CA ALA A 17 -34.14 -104.64 0.71
C ALA A 17 -34.98 -105.91 1.04
N PRO A 18 -34.44 -107.12 1.28
CA PRO A 18 -33.08 -107.42 1.74
C PRO A 18 -32.44 -108.72 1.17
N ASP A 19 -31.33 -109.11 1.78
CA ASP A 19 -30.65 -110.42 1.81
C ASP A 19 -29.77 -110.84 0.62
N THR A 20 -28.46 -110.92 0.84
CA THR A 20 -27.78 -112.20 1.16
C THR A 20 -26.29 -112.00 1.44
N THR A 21 -25.83 -112.71 2.46
CA THR A 21 -24.44 -112.97 2.86
C THR A 21 -23.64 -113.64 1.74
N ILE A 22 -22.34 -113.34 1.60
CA ILE A 22 -21.20 -114.29 1.51
C ILE A 22 -19.86 -113.53 1.28
N MET A 23 -18.82 -114.14 1.83
CA MET A 23 -17.44 -113.75 2.09
C MET A 23 -16.55 -113.24 0.94
N GLU A 24 -15.48 -112.54 1.38
CA GLU A 24 -14.11 -112.46 0.86
C GLU A 24 -13.85 -111.84 -0.53
N THR A 25 -13.11 -110.73 -0.54
CA THR A 25 -11.70 -110.71 -0.98
C THR A 25 -11.06 -109.33 -0.78
N HIS A 26 -9.90 -109.35 -0.14
CA HIS A 26 -9.03 -108.21 0.12
C HIS A 26 -8.37 -107.76 -1.20
N VAL A 27 -8.55 -106.49 -1.58
CA VAL A 27 -7.81 -105.85 -2.68
C VAL A 27 -7.07 -104.62 -2.14
N PRO A 28 -5.73 -104.57 -2.19
CA PRO A 28 -4.95 -103.43 -1.72
C PRO A 28 -4.83 -102.33 -2.78
N GLY A 29 -5.06 -101.09 -2.35
CA GLY A 29 -4.36 -99.90 -2.86
C GLY A 29 -4.97 -99.14 -4.04
N ARG A 30 -5.43 -97.91 -3.76
CA ARG A 30 -5.26 -96.79 -4.68
C ARG A 30 -4.58 -95.63 -3.93
N PRO A 31 -3.35 -95.23 -4.29
CA PRO A 31 -2.65 -94.14 -3.62
C PRO A 31 -3.34 -92.80 -3.92
N PRO A 32 -3.34 -91.83 -2.99
CA PRO A 32 -3.78 -90.48 -3.30
C PRO A 32 -2.84 -89.89 -4.35
N THR A 33 -3.43 -89.40 -5.44
CA THR A 33 -2.74 -88.67 -6.50
C THR A 33 -1.88 -87.53 -5.94
N PRO A 34 -0.59 -87.41 -6.32
CA PRO A 34 0.24 -86.29 -5.89
C PRO A 34 -0.26 -85.01 -6.54
N ARG A 35 -0.67 -84.02 -5.73
CA ARG A 35 -0.89 -82.66 -6.22
C ARG A 35 0.46 -82.13 -6.73
N LYS A 36 0.48 -81.66 -7.98
CA LYS A 36 1.65 -81.04 -8.62
C LYS A 36 2.26 -79.98 -7.68
N ARG A 37 3.48 -80.25 -7.23
CA ARG A 37 4.36 -79.27 -6.57
C ARG A 37 4.70 -78.19 -7.60
N LEU A 38 4.36 -76.94 -7.30
CA LEU A 38 4.39 -75.85 -8.29
C LEU A 38 5.81 -75.39 -8.67
N LEU A 39 6.82 -75.77 -7.87
CA LEU A 39 8.24 -75.69 -8.21
C LEU A 39 8.84 -77.08 -7.95
N GLY A 40 9.64 -77.60 -8.87
CA GLY A 40 10.14 -79.00 -8.91
C GLY A 40 10.83 -79.52 -7.65
N ASP A 41 11.31 -80.77 -7.69
CA ASP A 41 11.76 -81.69 -6.60
C ASP A 41 12.83 -81.18 -5.60
N ARG A 42 12.74 -79.94 -5.13
CA ARG A 42 13.60 -79.36 -4.10
C ARG A 42 12.96 -79.48 -2.71
N PRO A 43 13.74 -79.73 -1.65
CA PRO A 43 13.23 -79.78 -0.28
C PRO A 43 12.60 -78.44 0.13
N VAL A 44 11.56 -78.50 0.98
CA VAL A 44 10.78 -77.33 1.43
C VAL A 44 11.67 -76.26 2.06
N THR A 45 12.71 -76.66 2.79
CA THR A 45 13.69 -75.75 3.38
C THR A 45 14.43 -74.91 2.33
N GLU A 46 14.72 -75.46 1.14
CA GLU A 46 15.28 -74.69 0.03
C GLU A 46 14.24 -73.77 -0.61
N GLN A 47 12.98 -74.19 -0.73
CA GLN A 47 11.91 -73.37 -1.30
C GLN A 47 11.63 -72.12 -0.45
N ILE A 48 11.56 -72.28 0.88
CA ILE A 48 11.40 -71.17 1.82
C ILE A 48 12.62 -70.24 1.79
N ARG A 49 13.84 -70.79 1.65
CA ARG A 49 15.06 -69.98 1.54
C ARG A 49 15.06 -69.11 0.27
N ILE A 50 14.68 -69.68 -0.88
CA ILE A 50 14.59 -68.94 -2.16
C ILE A 50 13.50 -67.86 -2.09
N LEU A 51 12.31 -68.18 -1.57
CA LEU A 51 11.23 -67.22 -1.39
C LEU A 51 11.59 -66.11 -0.38
N GLY A 52 12.31 -66.44 0.69
CA GLY A 52 12.79 -65.48 1.68
C GLY A 52 13.82 -64.51 1.10
N ILE A 53 14.75 -65.00 0.28
CA ILE A 53 15.69 -64.14 -0.47
C ILE A 53 14.93 -63.22 -1.45
N GLY A 54 13.91 -63.76 -2.14
CA GLY A 54 13.05 -62.97 -3.04
C GLY A 54 12.27 -61.87 -2.31
N PHE A 55 11.72 -62.17 -1.13
CA PHE A 55 11.04 -61.18 -0.29
C PHE A 55 12.00 -60.09 0.21
N ALA A 56 13.19 -60.47 0.70
CA ALA A 56 14.20 -59.52 1.14
C ALA A 56 14.65 -58.56 0.01
N LEU A 57 14.81 -59.08 -1.22
CA LEU A 57 15.10 -58.27 -2.40
C LEU A 57 13.97 -57.29 -2.72
N LEU A 58 12.71 -57.73 -2.67
CA LEU A 58 11.55 -56.85 -2.91
C LEU A 58 11.43 -55.75 -1.86
N VAL A 59 11.71 -56.05 -0.58
CA VAL A 59 11.75 -55.06 0.50
C VAL A 59 12.89 -54.06 0.27
N ALA A 60 14.08 -54.52 -0.10
CA ALA A 60 15.22 -53.64 -0.41
C ALA A 60 14.94 -52.72 -1.61
N ILE A 61 14.32 -53.24 -2.67
CA ILE A 61 13.89 -52.45 -3.84
C ILE A 61 12.84 -51.41 -3.43
N THR A 62 11.83 -51.82 -2.64
CA THR A 62 10.77 -50.91 -2.18
C THR A 62 11.35 -49.81 -1.28
N ALA A 63 12.24 -50.15 -0.35
CA ALA A 63 12.95 -49.18 0.48
C ALA A 63 13.80 -48.21 -0.36
N GLY A 64 14.52 -48.72 -1.37
CA GLY A 64 15.28 -47.90 -2.32
C GLY A 64 14.40 -46.93 -3.10
N LEU A 65 13.24 -47.38 -3.58
CA LEU A 65 12.27 -46.54 -4.29
C LEU A 65 11.63 -45.48 -3.39
N VAL A 66 11.32 -45.82 -2.13
CA VAL A 66 10.80 -44.87 -1.13
C VAL A 66 11.85 -43.81 -0.79
N ILE A 67 13.12 -44.20 -0.61
CA ILE A 67 14.22 -43.24 -0.39
C ILE A 67 14.41 -42.34 -1.62
N TYR A 68 14.35 -42.91 -2.83
CA TYR A 68 14.44 -42.15 -4.08
C TYR A 68 13.29 -41.14 -4.22
N GLN A 69 12.05 -41.55 -3.95
CA GLN A 69 10.88 -40.67 -3.96
C GLN A 69 10.97 -39.59 -2.87
N GLY A 70 11.47 -39.94 -1.68
CA GLY A 70 11.71 -39.00 -0.60
C GLY A 70 12.73 -37.91 -0.96
N ARG A 71 13.85 -38.29 -1.62
CA ARG A 71 14.83 -37.33 -2.15
C ARG A 71 14.23 -36.45 -3.25
N GLN A 72 13.53 -37.04 -4.21
CA GLN A 72 12.89 -36.30 -5.29
C GLN A 72 11.85 -35.29 -4.77
N SER A 73 11.10 -35.63 -3.72
CA SER A 73 10.14 -34.75 -3.09
C SER A 73 10.80 -33.62 -2.27
N ALA A 74 11.95 -33.89 -1.66
CA ALA A 74 12.74 -32.87 -0.96
C ALA A 74 13.27 -31.82 -1.94
N ASP A 75 13.87 -32.26 -3.05
CA ASP A 75 14.39 -31.36 -4.10
C ASP A 75 13.28 -30.48 -4.70
N ALA A 76 12.10 -31.07 -4.96
CA ALA A 76 10.94 -30.33 -5.47
C ALA A 76 10.44 -29.24 -4.51
N THR A 77 10.51 -29.50 -3.21
CA THR A 77 10.13 -28.51 -2.18
C THR A 77 11.11 -27.33 -2.17
N THR A 78 12.42 -27.62 -2.27
CA THR A 78 13.47 -26.60 -2.37
C THR A 78 13.34 -25.76 -3.64
N HIS A 79 13.00 -26.38 -4.77
CA HIS A 79 12.77 -25.66 -6.04
C HIS A 79 11.58 -24.70 -5.97
N VAL A 80 10.45 -25.13 -5.40
CA VAL A 80 9.26 -24.27 -5.24
C VAL A 80 9.54 -23.13 -4.25
N ALA A 81 10.26 -23.41 -3.16
CA ALA A 81 10.68 -22.39 -2.20
C ALA A 81 11.61 -21.34 -2.86
N ALA A 82 12.62 -21.79 -3.61
CA ALA A 82 13.53 -20.89 -4.34
C ALA A 82 12.79 -20.04 -5.38
N ALA A 83 11.87 -20.63 -6.15
CA ALA A 83 11.06 -19.89 -7.11
C ALA A 83 10.13 -18.88 -6.43
N GLY A 84 9.54 -19.22 -5.28
CA GLY A 84 8.74 -18.31 -4.47
C GLY A 84 9.55 -17.15 -3.89
N GLU A 85 10.78 -17.41 -3.43
CA GLU A 85 11.69 -16.36 -2.97
C GLU A 85 12.08 -15.41 -4.11
N MET A 86 12.39 -15.95 -5.29
CA MET A 86 12.67 -15.13 -6.48
C MET A 86 11.48 -14.24 -6.88
N GLN A 87 10.23 -14.71 -6.74
CA GLN A 87 9.03 -13.88 -6.96
C GLN A 87 9.00 -12.69 -6.01
N MET A 88 9.20 -12.91 -4.70
CA MET A 88 9.24 -11.82 -3.72
C MET A 88 10.39 -10.85 -3.99
N LEU A 89 11.59 -11.37 -4.26
CA LEU A 89 12.77 -10.58 -4.56
C LEU A 89 12.57 -9.71 -5.81
N SER A 90 11.88 -10.20 -6.84
CA SER A 90 11.59 -9.41 -8.05
C SER A 90 10.82 -8.12 -7.74
N GLN A 91 9.85 -8.19 -6.82
CA GLN A 91 9.06 -7.04 -6.37
C GLN A 91 9.84 -6.15 -5.40
N GLN A 92 10.60 -6.75 -4.47
CA GLN A 92 11.42 -6.01 -3.52
C GLN A 92 12.53 -5.22 -4.22
N ILE A 93 13.19 -5.79 -5.23
CA ILE A 93 14.19 -5.12 -6.07
C ILE A 93 13.57 -3.90 -6.76
N ALA A 94 12.37 -4.04 -7.35
CA ALA A 94 11.68 -2.93 -7.99
C ALA A 94 11.35 -1.78 -7.01
N LYS A 95 10.81 -2.12 -5.83
CA LYS A 95 10.50 -1.16 -4.77
C LYS A 95 11.75 -0.46 -4.24
N SER A 96 12.79 -1.23 -3.92
CA SER A 96 14.06 -0.70 -3.41
C SER A 96 14.75 0.18 -4.45
N ALA A 97 14.68 -0.15 -5.75
CA ALA A 97 15.17 0.70 -6.82
C ALA A 97 14.45 2.06 -6.86
N GLN A 98 13.12 2.11 -6.76
CA GLN A 98 12.37 3.37 -6.73
C GLN A 98 12.74 4.25 -5.53
N LEU A 99 12.90 3.65 -4.35
CA LEU A 99 13.33 4.39 -3.15
C LEU A 99 14.80 4.85 -3.26
N ALA A 100 15.67 4.03 -3.85
CA ALA A 100 17.07 4.38 -4.11
C ALA A 100 17.18 5.55 -5.11
N LEU A 101 16.28 5.66 -6.10
CA LEU A 101 16.19 6.80 -7.01
C LEU A 101 15.88 8.13 -6.30
N GLN A 102 15.33 8.10 -5.08
CA GLN A 102 15.09 9.27 -4.25
C GLN A 102 16.25 9.54 -3.26
N GLY A 103 17.36 8.79 -3.38
CA GLY A 103 18.53 8.94 -2.52
C GLY A 103 18.37 8.33 -1.13
N ASN A 104 17.49 7.34 -0.95
CA ASN A 104 17.37 6.60 0.31
C ASN A 104 18.50 5.57 0.45
N SER A 105 19.42 5.79 1.41
CA SER A 105 20.59 4.93 1.64
C SER A 105 20.25 3.50 2.06
N GLN A 106 19.21 3.30 2.87
CA GLN A 106 18.77 1.96 3.28
C GLN A 106 18.28 1.16 2.06
N ALA A 107 17.57 1.82 1.14
CA ALA A 107 17.08 1.19 -0.08
C ALA A 107 18.21 0.69 -0.99
N PHE A 108 19.38 1.34 -1.02
CA PHE A 108 20.56 0.82 -1.74
C PHE A 108 21.08 -0.49 -1.15
N THR A 109 21.02 -0.64 0.18
CA THR A 109 21.43 -1.87 0.87
C THR A 109 20.46 -3.01 0.57
N GLU A 110 19.15 -2.73 0.57
CA GLU A 110 18.10 -3.68 0.19
C GLU A 110 18.20 -4.07 -1.30
N LEU A 111 18.46 -3.11 -2.19
CA LEU A 111 18.66 -3.39 -3.62
C LEU A 111 19.88 -4.29 -3.85
N ARG A 112 20.99 -4.02 -3.17
CA ARG A 112 22.24 -4.80 -3.28
C ARG A 112 22.05 -6.23 -2.79
N SER A 113 21.48 -6.39 -1.60
CA SER A 113 21.23 -7.70 -1.00
C SER A 113 20.20 -8.50 -1.80
N GLY A 114 19.08 -7.88 -2.18
CA GLY A 114 18.04 -8.53 -2.98
C GLY A 114 18.56 -8.97 -4.36
N SER A 115 19.32 -8.12 -5.05
CA SER A 115 19.89 -8.47 -6.35
C SER A 115 20.93 -9.58 -6.25
N ALA A 116 21.79 -9.55 -5.22
CA ALA A 116 22.78 -10.60 -4.99
C ALA A 116 22.10 -11.94 -4.67
N ARG A 117 21.07 -11.94 -3.82
CA ARG A 117 20.29 -13.14 -3.47
C ARG A 117 19.57 -13.72 -4.68
N PHE A 118 18.94 -12.88 -5.51
CA PHE A 118 18.29 -13.32 -6.74
C PHE A 118 19.28 -13.97 -7.71
N SER A 119 20.44 -13.34 -7.93
CA SER A 119 21.50 -13.85 -8.82
C SER A 119 22.10 -15.17 -8.28
N GLY A 120 22.24 -15.27 -6.96
CA GLY A 120 22.65 -16.49 -6.27
C GLY A 120 21.66 -17.64 -6.52
N LEU A 121 20.37 -17.42 -6.22
CA LEU A 121 19.30 -18.40 -6.46
C LEU A 121 19.24 -18.85 -7.93
N LEU A 122 19.35 -17.91 -8.87
CA LEU A 122 19.37 -18.22 -10.29
C LEU A 122 20.54 -19.14 -10.66
N THR A 123 21.75 -18.84 -10.17
CA THR A 123 22.95 -19.64 -10.43
C THR A 123 22.84 -21.04 -9.82
N ALA A 124 22.30 -21.12 -8.60
CA ALA A 124 22.10 -22.40 -7.91
C ALA A 124 21.05 -23.27 -8.61
N LEU A 125 19.96 -22.67 -9.12
CA LEU A 125 18.98 -23.39 -9.92
C LEU A 125 19.54 -23.85 -11.27
N GLN A 126 20.56 -23.19 -11.83
CA GLN A 126 21.19 -23.59 -13.09
C GLN A 126 22.15 -24.78 -12.93
N ALA A 127 23.02 -24.74 -11.92
CA ALA A 127 24.14 -25.68 -11.79
C ALA A 127 24.13 -26.54 -10.51
N GLY A 128 23.28 -26.19 -9.53
CA GLY A 128 23.28 -26.75 -8.18
C GLY A 128 24.42 -26.17 -7.35
N SER A 129 24.11 -25.45 -6.27
CA SER A 129 25.13 -24.89 -5.39
C SER A 129 24.63 -24.73 -3.96
N ASP A 130 25.57 -24.61 -3.03
CA ASP A 130 25.30 -24.22 -1.65
C ASP A 130 25.07 -22.70 -1.59
N LEU A 131 23.97 -22.27 -0.96
CA LEU A 131 23.60 -20.87 -0.77
C LEU A 131 23.27 -20.66 0.70
N ASP A 132 24.12 -19.90 1.40
CA ASP A 132 23.96 -19.56 2.82
C ASP A 132 23.80 -20.77 3.76
N GLY A 133 24.39 -21.92 3.39
CA GLY A 133 24.37 -23.16 4.19
C GLY A 133 23.27 -24.15 3.80
N ASP A 134 22.40 -23.78 2.85
CA ASP A 134 21.39 -24.65 2.28
C ASP A 134 21.75 -25.05 0.84
N TYR A 135 21.79 -26.35 0.57
CA TYR A 135 22.04 -26.86 -0.78
C TYR A 135 20.79 -26.71 -1.66
N VAL A 136 20.91 -25.92 -2.73
CA VAL A 136 19.88 -25.77 -3.75
C VAL A 136 20.26 -26.62 -4.96
N PRO A 137 19.49 -27.70 -5.27
CA PRO A 137 19.78 -28.57 -6.41
C PRO A 137 19.45 -27.91 -7.74
N ALA A 138 20.13 -28.31 -8.81
CA ALA A 138 19.84 -27.86 -10.17
C ALA A 138 18.41 -28.24 -10.60
N VAL A 139 17.77 -27.39 -11.42
CA VAL A 139 16.42 -27.68 -11.92
C VAL A 139 16.40 -28.88 -12.88
N PRO A 140 15.30 -29.65 -12.90
CA PRO A 140 15.11 -30.72 -13.88
C PRO A 140 15.10 -30.18 -15.33
N GLU A 141 15.49 -31.02 -16.29
CA GLU A 141 15.54 -30.72 -17.73
C GLU A 141 14.27 -30.04 -18.26
N ALA A 142 13.09 -30.46 -17.79
CA ALA A 142 11.80 -29.91 -18.20
C ALA A 142 11.62 -28.41 -17.85
N ALA A 143 12.29 -27.92 -16.80
CA ALA A 143 12.19 -26.53 -16.35
C ALA A 143 13.35 -25.64 -16.85
N ARG A 144 14.36 -26.21 -17.54
CA ARG A 144 15.51 -25.46 -18.08
C ARG A 144 15.12 -24.33 -19.04
N PRO A 145 14.17 -24.50 -19.98
CA PRO A 145 13.78 -23.41 -20.87
C PRO A 145 13.22 -22.19 -20.13
N ALA A 146 12.35 -22.42 -19.14
CA ALA A 146 11.78 -21.35 -18.30
C ALA A 146 12.89 -20.65 -17.49
N LEU A 147 13.84 -21.41 -16.95
CA LEU A 147 14.98 -20.85 -16.23
C LEU A 147 15.90 -20.02 -17.14
N GLN A 148 16.11 -20.42 -18.39
CA GLN A 148 16.90 -19.66 -19.36
C GLN A 148 16.23 -18.32 -19.71
N THR A 149 14.93 -18.32 -19.99
CA THR A 149 14.19 -17.07 -20.25
C THR A 149 14.20 -16.13 -19.05
N LEU A 150 14.09 -16.69 -17.84
CA LEU A 150 14.25 -15.93 -16.60
C LEU A 150 15.65 -15.32 -16.48
N ALA A 151 16.69 -16.10 -16.77
CA ALA A 151 18.08 -15.65 -16.70
C ALA A 151 18.37 -14.51 -17.68
N GLU A 152 17.88 -14.59 -18.92
CA GLU A 152 18.03 -13.53 -19.92
C GLU A 152 17.34 -12.24 -19.50
N THR A 153 16.16 -12.35 -18.89
CA THR A 153 15.42 -11.19 -18.36
C THR A 153 16.14 -10.58 -17.18
N TRP A 154 16.59 -11.41 -16.23
CA TRP A 154 17.35 -10.99 -15.06
C TRP A 154 18.65 -10.29 -15.41
N HIS A 155 19.39 -10.77 -16.41
CA HIS A 155 20.69 -10.21 -16.77
C HIS A 155 20.61 -8.70 -17.09
N LYS A 156 19.53 -8.25 -17.75
CA LYS A 156 19.29 -6.84 -18.03
C LYS A 156 19.01 -6.06 -16.74
N SER A 157 18.12 -6.56 -15.89
CA SER A 157 17.78 -5.95 -14.60
C SER A 157 18.98 -5.90 -13.66
N GLU A 158 19.86 -6.91 -13.69
CA GLU A 158 21.09 -6.96 -12.90
C GLU A 158 22.08 -5.89 -13.37
N GLN A 159 22.23 -5.69 -14.68
CA GLN A 159 23.07 -4.62 -15.22
C GLN A 159 22.55 -3.23 -14.81
N ASP A 160 21.24 -3.00 -14.91
CA ASP A 160 20.62 -1.75 -14.47
C ASP A 160 20.75 -1.56 -12.94
N ALA A 161 20.59 -2.63 -12.15
CA ALA A 161 20.80 -2.58 -10.70
C ALA A 161 22.25 -2.20 -10.36
N ARG A 162 23.24 -2.78 -11.05
CA ARG A 162 24.66 -2.41 -10.87
C ARG A 162 24.91 -0.95 -11.26
N GLN A 163 24.30 -0.47 -12.35
CA GLN A 163 24.42 0.92 -12.77
C GLN A 163 23.81 1.88 -11.74
N LEU A 164 22.64 1.54 -11.20
CA LEU A 164 22.00 2.32 -10.14
C LEU A 164 22.83 2.33 -8.85
N LEU A 165 23.30 1.16 -8.39
CA LEU A 165 24.15 1.03 -7.21
C LEU A 165 25.47 1.81 -7.36
N ALA A 166 26.05 1.86 -8.55
CA ALA A 166 27.26 2.66 -8.82
C ALA A 166 27.05 4.17 -8.63
N GLN A 167 25.80 4.65 -8.71
CA GLN A 167 25.44 6.06 -8.55
C GLN A 167 24.85 6.39 -7.18
N GLU A 168 24.98 5.48 -6.20
CA GLU A 168 24.51 5.65 -4.81
C GLU A 168 24.93 7.00 -4.22
N LYS A 169 26.23 7.31 -4.28
CA LYS A 169 26.77 8.57 -3.75
C LYS A 169 26.10 9.79 -4.39
N ASN A 170 25.87 9.77 -5.71
CA ASN A 170 25.34 10.90 -6.45
C ASN A 170 23.85 11.13 -6.16
N LEU A 171 23.06 10.05 -6.05
CA LEU A 171 21.64 10.13 -5.69
C LEU A 171 21.41 10.54 -4.23
N VAL A 172 22.24 10.04 -3.30
CA VAL A 172 22.22 10.49 -1.90
C VAL A 172 22.62 11.98 -1.81
N THR A 173 23.63 12.40 -2.58
CA THR A 173 24.03 13.81 -2.65
C THR A 173 22.93 14.67 -3.25
N LEU A 174 22.25 14.22 -4.31
CA LEU A 174 21.10 14.92 -4.89
C LEU A 174 20.01 15.17 -3.84
N ASN A 175 19.64 14.14 -3.07
CA ASN A 175 18.65 14.26 -2.01
C ASN A 175 19.10 15.28 -0.94
N ALA A 176 20.36 15.20 -0.50
CA ALA A 176 20.94 16.16 0.45
C ALA A 176 20.96 17.61 -0.10
N SER A 177 21.35 17.81 -1.37
CA SER A 177 21.33 19.11 -2.03
C SER A 177 19.92 19.69 -2.13
N VAL A 178 18.92 18.87 -2.48
CA VAL A 178 17.52 19.31 -2.53
C VAL A 178 16.99 19.66 -1.14
N ALA A 179 17.37 18.89 -0.11
CA ALA A 179 17.04 19.22 1.28
C ALA A 179 17.68 20.55 1.72
N ALA A 180 18.94 20.81 1.37
CA ALA A 180 19.62 22.08 1.64
C ALA A 180 18.92 23.26 0.94
N ILE A 181 18.56 23.11 -0.34
CA ILE A 181 17.79 24.11 -1.09
C ILE A 181 16.44 24.37 -0.42
N ASN A 182 15.71 23.34 -0.01
CA ASN A 182 14.40 23.48 0.64
C ASN A 182 14.50 24.16 2.00
N ASN A 183 15.49 23.81 2.81
CA ASN A 183 15.74 24.43 4.11
C ASN A 183 16.15 25.91 3.96
N GLY A 184 16.99 26.22 2.97
CA GLY A 184 17.40 27.60 2.67
C GLY A 184 16.30 28.45 2.02
N ASN A 185 15.35 27.84 1.31
CA ASN A 185 14.32 28.54 0.53
C ASN A 185 13.46 29.49 1.36
N ALA A 186 13.06 29.10 2.57
CA ALA A 186 12.25 29.95 3.44
C ALA A 186 12.99 31.22 3.86
N GLY A 187 14.27 31.09 4.26
CA GLY A 187 15.11 32.24 4.63
C GLY A 187 15.46 33.13 3.43
N LEU A 188 15.72 32.52 2.27
CA LEU A 188 15.94 33.28 1.03
C LEU A 188 14.70 34.06 0.59
N LEU A 189 13.51 33.44 0.72
CA LEU A 189 12.25 34.11 0.40
C LEU A 189 12.04 35.31 1.32
N ASP A 190 12.12 35.12 2.64
CA ASP A 190 11.96 36.17 3.64
C ASP A 190 12.95 37.34 3.43
N LEU A 191 14.24 37.03 3.28
CA LEU A 191 15.26 38.06 3.01
C LEU A 191 15.01 38.78 1.68
N SER A 192 14.58 38.07 0.63
CA SER A 192 14.28 38.67 -0.66
C SER A 192 13.03 39.57 -0.63
N GLU A 193 12.01 39.20 0.16
CA GLU A 193 10.81 40.01 0.40
C GLU A 193 11.13 41.26 1.22
N GLN A 194 11.98 41.14 2.26
CA GLN A 194 12.46 42.29 3.03
C GLN A 194 13.25 43.27 2.16
N VAL A 195 14.13 42.79 1.30
CA VAL A 195 14.86 43.64 0.34
C VAL A 195 13.90 44.33 -0.62
N ALA A 196 12.88 43.63 -1.15
CA ALA A 196 11.87 44.22 -2.03
C ALA A 196 11.03 45.29 -1.30
N ALA A 197 10.64 45.04 -0.05
CA ALA A 197 9.88 45.97 0.78
C ALA A 197 10.68 47.24 1.11
N LEU A 198 11.95 47.10 1.50
CA LEU A 198 12.84 48.25 1.78
C LEU A 198 13.06 49.11 0.53
N LYS A 199 13.23 48.48 -0.64
CA LYS A 199 13.32 49.19 -1.92
C LYS A 199 12.05 49.96 -2.26
N LEU A 200 10.88 49.40 -1.97
CA LEU A 200 9.59 50.06 -2.19
C LEU A 200 9.40 51.25 -1.25
N GLN A 201 9.76 51.12 0.03
CA GLN A 201 9.67 52.19 1.03
C GLN A 201 10.67 53.32 0.78
N GLY A 202 11.88 53.00 0.32
CA GLY A 202 12.95 53.97 0.03
C GLY A 202 12.74 54.80 -1.25
N GLY A 203 11.60 54.65 -1.94
CA GLY A 203 11.32 55.36 -3.20
C GLY A 203 12.25 54.95 -4.35
N ALA A 204 12.71 53.71 -4.37
CA ALA A 204 13.63 53.21 -5.40
C ALA A 204 12.99 53.26 -6.80
N SER A 205 13.83 53.26 -7.83
CA SER A 205 13.34 53.32 -9.21
C SER A 205 12.50 52.07 -9.54
N ALA A 206 11.56 52.18 -10.49
CA ALA A 206 10.77 51.04 -10.96
C ALA A 206 11.65 49.85 -11.41
N ARG A 207 12.85 50.13 -11.92
CA ARG A 207 13.84 49.13 -12.31
C ARG A 207 14.38 48.33 -11.10
N ASP A 208 14.62 48.99 -9.96
CA ASP A 208 15.14 48.36 -8.75
C ASP A 208 14.08 47.45 -8.11
N ILE A 209 12.82 47.90 -8.09
CA ILE A 209 11.68 47.13 -7.58
C ILE A 209 11.47 45.85 -8.41
N VAL A 210 11.54 45.96 -9.74
CA VAL A 210 11.43 44.78 -10.63
C VAL A 210 12.59 43.80 -10.41
N THR A 211 13.80 44.31 -10.17
CA THR A 211 14.98 43.47 -9.88
C THR A 211 14.80 42.68 -8.58
N ALA A 212 14.32 43.35 -7.52
CA ALA A 212 14.03 42.71 -6.24
C ALA A 212 12.92 41.65 -6.34
N ASN A 213 11.79 41.98 -7.00
CA ASN A 213 10.69 41.03 -7.19
C ASN A 213 11.08 39.83 -8.09
N ARG A 214 11.99 40.02 -9.06
CA ARG A 214 12.54 38.91 -9.84
C ARG A 214 13.38 37.98 -8.97
N ALA A 215 14.16 38.51 -8.04
CA ALA A 215 14.93 37.69 -7.10
C ALA A 215 14.01 36.81 -6.26
N VAL A 216 12.92 37.37 -5.70
CA VAL A 216 11.86 36.62 -4.98
C VAL A 216 11.33 35.46 -5.83
N MET A 217 10.88 35.74 -7.05
CA MET A 217 10.32 34.72 -7.94
C MET A 217 11.33 33.61 -8.29
N LEU A 218 12.60 33.95 -8.47
CA LEU A 218 13.65 32.99 -8.80
C LEU A 218 13.98 32.04 -7.64
N THR A 219 13.93 32.49 -6.38
CA THR A 219 14.13 31.60 -5.21
C THR A 219 13.13 30.43 -5.23
N GLN A 220 11.85 30.74 -5.42
CA GLN A 220 10.77 29.76 -5.48
C GLN A 220 10.91 28.81 -6.69
N ARG A 221 11.28 29.32 -7.86
CA ARG A 221 11.48 28.48 -9.06
C ARG A 221 12.68 27.55 -8.94
N ILE A 222 13.78 27.99 -8.32
CA ILE A 222 14.95 27.15 -8.06
C ILE A 222 14.54 25.96 -7.16
N ALA A 223 13.86 26.22 -6.05
CA ALA A 223 13.38 25.17 -5.16
C ALA A 223 12.41 24.22 -5.87
N LYS A 224 11.46 24.75 -6.64
CA LYS A 224 10.51 23.94 -7.42
C LYS A 224 11.22 23.01 -8.42
N ASN A 225 12.14 23.54 -9.22
CA ASN A 225 12.86 22.76 -10.24
C ASN A 225 13.79 21.73 -9.59
N ALA A 226 14.44 22.05 -8.48
CA ALA A 226 15.27 21.11 -7.74
C ALA A 226 14.45 19.92 -7.19
N ASN A 227 13.27 20.18 -6.62
CA ASN A 227 12.36 19.11 -6.16
C ASN A 227 11.87 18.23 -7.32
N ALA A 228 11.58 18.81 -8.48
CA ALA A 228 11.16 18.06 -9.66
C ALA A 228 12.22 17.05 -10.14
N LEU A 229 13.51 17.39 -10.03
CA LEU A 229 14.62 16.47 -10.35
C LEU A 229 14.73 15.30 -9.37
N LEU A 230 14.36 15.49 -8.10
CA LEU A 230 14.38 14.44 -7.08
C LEU A 230 13.22 13.45 -7.25
N VAL A 231 12.00 13.96 -7.44
CA VAL A 231 10.78 13.15 -7.45
C VAL A 231 10.59 12.37 -8.75
N ALA A 232 11.00 12.92 -9.89
CA ALA A 232 10.75 12.29 -11.18
C ALA A 232 11.52 10.96 -11.33
N ASP A 233 10.87 9.98 -11.97
CA ASP A 233 11.48 8.69 -12.34
C ASP A 233 12.54 8.84 -13.44
N ALA A 234 12.43 9.91 -14.24
CA ALA A 234 13.41 10.32 -15.24
C ALA A 234 13.66 11.82 -15.12
N ILE A 235 14.91 12.24 -15.24
CA ILE A 235 15.26 13.66 -15.26
C ILE A 235 14.89 14.23 -16.63
N ASP A 236 14.00 15.21 -16.62
CA ASP A 236 13.71 16.04 -17.78
C ASP A 236 14.88 17.01 -18.03
N PRO A 237 15.55 16.93 -19.20
CA PRO A 237 16.64 17.85 -19.56
C PRO A 237 16.21 19.32 -19.50
N GLU A 238 14.94 19.63 -19.76
CA GLU A 238 14.41 20.99 -19.69
C GLU A 238 14.38 21.50 -18.25
N VAL A 239 13.96 20.68 -17.30
CA VAL A 239 13.94 21.06 -15.86
C VAL A 239 15.35 21.32 -15.35
N ALA A 240 16.33 20.47 -15.73
CA ALA A 240 17.72 20.67 -15.36
C ALA A 240 18.31 21.94 -15.98
N PHE A 241 17.97 22.23 -17.25
CA PHE A 241 18.37 23.46 -17.92
C PHE A 241 17.75 24.70 -17.26
N LEU A 242 16.44 24.66 -16.95
CA LEU A 242 15.74 25.75 -16.28
C LEU A 242 16.29 26.00 -14.87
N LEU A 243 16.64 24.96 -14.12
CA LEU A 243 17.32 25.09 -12.83
C LEU A 243 18.62 25.89 -12.97
N GLY A 244 19.51 25.50 -13.90
CA GLY A 244 20.75 26.24 -14.14
C GLY A 244 20.54 27.68 -14.62
N LYS A 245 19.55 27.90 -15.49
CA LYS A 245 19.16 29.23 -15.96
C LYS A 245 18.68 30.12 -14.82
N ASP A 246 17.76 29.62 -13.99
CA ASP A 246 17.16 30.37 -12.89
C ASP A 246 18.21 30.70 -11.82
N THR A 247 19.12 29.76 -11.52
CA THR A 247 20.25 29.97 -10.61
C THR A 247 21.21 31.05 -11.11
N ASN A 248 21.53 31.06 -12.41
CA ASN A 248 22.39 32.10 -12.98
C ASN A 248 21.69 33.47 -12.99
N ALA A 249 20.40 33.51 -13.35
CA ALA A 249 19.61 34.74 -13.30
C ALA A 249 19.52 35.28 -11.86
N PHE A 250 19.37 34.42 -10.87
CA PHE A 250 19.32 34.83 -9.46
C PHE A 250 20.64 35.46 -9.01
N ARG A 251 21.78 34.83 -9.35
CA ARG A 251 23.12 35.40 -9.07
C ARG A 251 23.32 36.76 -9.73
N GLU A 252 22.84 36.93 -10.97
CA GLU A 252 22.89 38.21 -11.67
C GLU A 252 22.02 39.27 -10.97
N GLN A 253 20.80 38.93 -10.54
CA GLN A 253 19.94 39.86 -9.80
C GLN A 253 20.57 40.27 -8.46
N LEU A 254 21.19 39.35 -7.72
CA LEU A 254 21.91 39.68 -6.47
C LEU A 254 23.04 40.68 -6.70
N GLY A 255 23.84 40.48 -7.76
CA GLY A 255 24.90 41.41 -8.14
C GLY A 255 24.38 42.80 -8.50
N LEU A 256 23.28 42.87 -9.27
CA LEU A 256 22.63 44.13 -9.63
C LEU A 256 22.06 44.85 -8.39
N LEU A 257 21.38 44.12 -7.50
CA LEU A 257 20.84 44.66 -6.25
C LEU A 257 21.94 45.28 -5.39
N SER A 258 23.08 44.59 -5.27
CA SER A 258 24.23 45.09 -4.52
C SER A 258 24.78 46.41 -5.08
N GLN A 259 24.82 46.56 -6.41
CA GLN A 259 25.32 47.78 -7.08
C GLN A 259 24.33 48.95 -7.03
N MET A 260 23.03 48.66 -6.96
CA MET A 260 21.94 49.64 -7.02
C MET A 260 21.49 50.18 -5.64
N SER A 261 22.16 49.81 -4.54
CA SER A 261 21.75 50.20 -3.17
C SER A 261 22.42 51.50 -2.68
N ALA A 262 21.62 52.51 -2.32
CA ALA A 262 22.10 53.79 -1.80
C ALA A 262 22.13 53.84 -0.26
N ASP A 263 21.08 53.35 0.40
CA ASP A 263 20.92 53.36 1.86
C ASP A 263 21.65 52.18 2.54
N ALA A 264 22.09 52.39 3.78
CA ALA A 264 22.92 51.44 4.53
C ALA A 264 22.14 50.18 4.95
N GLU A 265 20.84 50.30 5.21
CA GLU A 265 19.99 49.22 5.69
C GLU A 265 19.69 48.20 4.58
N THR A 266 19.29 48.66 3.39
CA THR A 266 19.08 47.79 2.22
C THR A 266 20.37 47.07 1.83
N ARG A 267 21.53 47.75 1.92
CA ARG A 267 22.83 47.13 1.63
C ARG A 267 23.17 46.01 2.62
N ALA A 268 22.85 46.17 3.90
CA ALA A 268 23.04 45.13 4.91
C ALA A 268 22.17 43.90 4.61
N ARG A 269 20.87 44.10 4.30
CA ARG A 269 19.94 43.00 3.96
C ARG A 269 20.30 42.27 2.67
N ILE A 270 20.80 42.97 1.66
CA ILE A 270 21.33 42.33 0.44
C ILE A 270 22.56 41.47 0.78
N GLY A 271 23.43 41.92 1.70
CA GLY A 271 24.56 41.13 2.18
C GLY A 271 24.14 39.86 2.90
N GLU A 272 23.12 39.93 3.77
CA GLU A 272 22.53 38.75 4.41
C GLU A 272 21.90 37.78 3.40
N LEU A 273 21.20 38.31 2.39
CA LEU A 273 20.61 37.52 1.30
C LEU A 273 21.69 36.83 0.46
N ASP A 274 22.78 37.52 0.12
CA ASP A 274 23.91 36.94 -0.63
C ASP A 274 24.59 35.82 0.18
N GLU A 275 24.81 36.03 1.48
CA GLU A 275 25.38 35.02 2.35
C GLU A 275 24.48 33.78 2.46
N ALA A 276 23.17 33.98 2.68
CA ALA A 276 22.18 32.90 2.73
C ALA A 276 22.07 32.16 1.38
N ALA A 277 22.33 32.84 0.26
CA ALA A 277 22.25 32.26 -1.08
C ALA A 277 23.40 31.29 -1.36
N LYS A 278 24.57 31.46 -0.74
CA LYS A 278 25.77 30.66 -1.05
C LYS A 278 25.53 29.16 -0.94
N GLU A 279 24.93 28.70 0.16
CA GLU A 279 24.66 27.28 0.39
C GLU A 279 23.70 26.70 -0.65
N THR A 280 22.63 27.44 -0.98
CA THR A 280 21.65 27.04 -2.01
C THR A 280 22.30 27.00 -3.40
N LEU A 281 23.12 28.00 -3.74
CA LEU A 281 23.81 28.07 -5.03
C LEU A 281 24.85 26.94 -5.18
N GLU A 282 25.57 26.60 -4.11
CA GLU A 282 26.51 25.48 -4.09
C GLU A 282 25.79 24.14 -4.23
N ALA A 283 24.67 23.96 -3.52
CA ALA A 283 23.83 22.77 -3.64
C ALA A 283 23.32 22.57 -5.07
N VAL A 284 22.84 23.62 -5.74
CA VAL A 284 22.43 23.55 -7.15
C VAL A 284 23.60 23.21 -8.07
N SER A 285 24.77 23.81 -7.84
CA SER A 285 25.98 23.51 -8.62
C SER A 285 26.37 22.03 -8.49
N GLY A 286 26.24 21.44 -7.30
CA GLY A 286 26.47 20.01 -7.06
C GLY A 286 25.53 19.11 -7.85
N ILE A 287 24.24 19.48 -7.95
CA ILE A 287 23.23 18.78 -8.75
C ILE A 287 23.59 18.83 -10.23
N LEU A 288 23.83 20.03 -10.76
CA LEU A 288 24.09 20.24 -12.19
C LEU A 288 25.41 19.60 -12.64
N GLY A 289 26.43 19.59 -11.79
CA GLY A 289 27.72 18.96 -12.08
C GLY A 289 27.66 17.44 -12.30
N ASN A 290 26.63 16.78 -11.76
CA ASN A 290 26.45 15.33 -11.86
C ASN A 290 25.24 14.92 -12.70
N ILE A 291 24.62 15.85 -13.43
CA ILE A 291 23.31 15.63 -14.06
C ILE A 291 23.29 14.43 -15.01
N GLN A 292 24.37 14.21 -15.79
CA GLN A 292 24.44 13.09 -16.73
C GLN A 292 24.45 11.73 -16.00
N LEU A 293 25.16 11.64 -14.87
CA LEU A 293 25.20 10.45 -14.04
C LEU A 293 23.86 10.20 -13.36
N LEU A 294 23.18 11.26 -12.92
CA LEU A 294 21.84 11.19 -12.34
C LEU A 294 20.81 10.72 -13.38
N VAL A 295 20.87 11.22 -14.62
CA VAL A 295 20.01 10.78 -15.72
C VAL A 295 20.19 9.28 -15.97
N GLN A 296 21.43 8.81 -16.06
CA GLN A 296 21.75 7.40 -16.25
C GLN A 296 21.20 6.54 -15.11
N ALA A 297 21.37 6.97 -13.86
CA ALA A 297 20.86 6.26 -12.69
C ALA A 297 19.32 6.17 -12.67
N LYS A 298 18.65 7.30 -12.94
CA LYS A 298 17.19 7.41 -13.01
C LYS A 298 16.61 6.52 -14.11
N GLN A 299 17.22 6.54 -15.29
CA GLN A 299 16.85 5.63 -16.39
C GLN A 299 17.03 4.16 -16.02
N ALA A 300 18.14 3.78 -15.37
CA ALA A 300 18.37 2.41 -14.94
C ALA A 300 17.33 1.98 -13.89
N GLY A 301 17.06 2.78 -12.86
CA GLY A 301 16.04 2.47 -11.86
C GLY A 301 14.62 2.37 -12.45
N SER A 302 14.28 3.25 -13.41
CA SER A 302 13.00 3.17 -14.13
C SER A 302 12.87 1.88 -14.95
N ARG A 303 13.96 1.42 -15.59
CA ARG A 303 13.99 0.13 -16.29
C ARG A 303 13.83 -1.05 -15.33
N ILE A 304 14.50 -1.05 -14.18
CA ILE A 304 14.30 -2.09 -13.14
C ILE A 304 12.83 -2.19 -12.75
N PHE A 305 12.18 -1.06 -12.50
CA PHE A 305 10.77 -1.03 -12.15
C PHE A 305 9.88 -1.57 -13.28
N ARG A 306 10.07 -1.09 -14.52
CA ARG A 306 9.29 -1.55 -15.67
C ARG A 306 9.49 -3.03 -15.98
N ASP A 307 10.71 -3.52 -15.87
CA ASP A 307 11.09 -4.89 -16.22
C ASP A 307 10.77 -5.87 -15.07
N SER A 308 10.36 -5.36 -13.89
CA SER A 308 9.93 -6.18 -12.75
C SER A 308 8.67 -7.01 -13.00
N ALA A 309 7.70 -6.50 -13.77
CA ALA A 309 6.48 -7.24 -14.10
C ALA A 309 6.76 -8.43 -15.05
N PRO A 310 7.52 -8.26 -16.15
CA PRO A 310 8.04 -9.38 -16.93
C PRO A 310 8.86 -10.37 -16.09
N LEU A 311 9.73 -9.88 -15.20
CA LEU A 311 10.55 -10.73 -14.33
C LEU A 311 9.68 -11.58 -13.39
N LEU A 312 8.64 -10.97 -12.79
CA LEU A 312 7.65 -11.67 -11.96
C LEU A 312 6.89 -12.73 -12.78
N ALA A 313 6.46 -12.41 -13.99
CA ALA A 313 5.78 -13.37 -14.85
C ALA A 313 6.68 -14.57 -15.21
N GLN A 314 7.97 -14.34 -15.47
CA GLN A 314 8.94 -15.41 -15.75
C GLN A 314 9.24 -16.26 -14.51
N THR A 315 9.31 -15.66 -13.31
CA THR A 315 9.46 -16.43 -12.05
C THR A 315 8.20 -17.25 -11.72
N GLN A 316 7.01 -16.75 -12.06
CA GLN A 316 5.75 -17.51 -11.99
C GLN A 316 5.73 -18.68 -12.98
N ALA A 317 6.12 -18.46 -14.24
CA ALA A 317 6.23 -19.51 -15.24
C ALA A 317 7.23 -20.60 -14.83
N LEU A 318 8.36 -20.21 -14.23
CA LEU A 318 9.32 -21.17 -13.65
C LEU A 318 8.69 -21.97 -12.50
N ALA A 319 8.01 -21.30 -11.56
CA ALA A 319 7.33 -21.99 -10.45
C ALA A 319 6.27 -22.97 -10.95
N GLU A 320 5.52 -22.61 -11.99
CA GLU A 320 4.50 -23.47 -12.59
C GLU A 320 5.11 -24.65 -13.36
N ALA A 321 6.22 -24.44 -14.08
CA ALA A 321 6.99 -25.52 -14.70
C ALA A 321 7.50 -26.51 -13.65
N LEU A 322 8.01 -26.03 -12.51
CA LEU A 322 8.48 -26.85 -11.39
C LEU A 322 7.33 -27.61 -10.69
N ASN A 323 6.15 -27.00 -10.58
CA ASN A 323 4.97 -27.60 -9.93
C ASN A 323 4.19 -28.57 -10.84
N SER A 324 4.24 -28.39 -12.16
CA SER A 324 3.59 -29.30 -13.12
C SER A 324 4.20 -30.70 -13.11
N ASN A 325 5.47 -30.82 -12.73
CA ASN A 325 6.20 -32.08 -12.64
C ASN A 325 5.92 -32.86 -11.33
N SER A 326 5.28 -32.24 -10.34
CA SER A 326 4.97 -32.85 -9.02
C SER A 326 3.49 -33.22 -8.84
N ARG A 327 2.59 -32.78 -9.73
CA ARG A 327 1.17 -33.19 -9.71
C ARG A 327 0.93 -34.48 -10.50
N GLY A 328 1.01 -35.63 -9.83
CA GLY A 328 0.51 -36.89 -10.39
C GLY A 328 0.95 -38.17 -9.67
N PHE A 329 0.21 -39.26 -9.89
CA PHE A 329 0.60 -40.63 -9.53
C PHE A 329 1.84 -41.01 -10.35
N SER A 330 3.04 -40.85 -9.79
CA SER A 330 4.29 -41.10 -10.52
C SER A 330 4.47 -42.59 -10.81
N LEU A 331 5.16 -42.93 -11.90
CA LEU A 331 5.54 -44.33 -12.21
C LEU A 331 6.27 -45.01 -11.05
N VAL A 332 7.01 -44.22 -10.25
CA VAL A 332 7.68 -44.68 -9.02
C VAL A 332 6.67 -45.08 -7.93
N SER A 333 5.62 -44.28 -7.71
CA SER A 333 4.54 -44.62 -6.77
C SER A 333 3.75 -45.87 -7.19
N ALA A 334 3.54 -46.05 -8.50
CA ALA A 334 2.99 -47.29 -9.07
C ALA A 334 3.92 -48.49 -8.82
N LEU A 335 5.22 -48.32 -9.04
CA LEU A 335 6.22 -49.37 -8.80
C LEU A 335 6.27 -49.78 -7.33
N ILE A 336 6.24 -48.82 -6.39
CA ILE A 336 6.19 -49.09 -4.94
C ILE A 336 4.95 -49.91 -4.58
N ALA A 337 3.78 -49.56 -5.12
CA ALA A 337 2.55 -50.32 -4.90
C ALA A 337 2.65 -51.74 -5.46
N VAL A 338 3.21 -51.91 -6.67
CA VAL A 338 3.40 -53.23 -7.31
C VAL A 338 4.42 -54.08 -6.54
N THR A 339 5.56 -53.54 -6.13
CA THR A 339 6.57 -54.29 -5.37
C THR A 339 6.08 -54.65 -3.97
N ALA A 340 5.30 -53.78 -3.33
CA ALA A 340 4.65 -54.07 -2.05
C ALA A 340 3.60 -55.20 -2.19
N LEU A 341 2.78 -55.17 -3.24
CA LEU A 341 1.80 -56.23 -3.54
C LEU A 341 2.48 -57.57 -3.88
N LEU A 342 3.57 -57.55 -4.64
CA LEU A 342 4.38 -58.74 -4.91
C LEU A 342 5.03 -59.29 -3.63
N GLY A 343 5.50 -58.41 -2.73
CA GLY A 343 5.99 -58.80 -1.41
C GLY A 343 4.93 -59.51 -0.57
N LEU A 344 3.70 -58.98 -0.54
CA LEU A 344 2.55 -59.61 0.12
C LEU A 344 2.18 -60.95 -0.52
N ALA A 345 2.25 -61.06 -1.84
CA ALA A 345 2.01 -62.32 -2.55
C ALA A 345 3.06 -63.39 -2.19
N VAL A 346 4.35 -63.01 -2.11
CA VAL A 346 5.44 -63.91 -1.68
C VAL A 346 5.24 -64.37 -0.24
N LEU A 347 4.79 -63.49 0.67
CA LEU A 347 4.41 -63.89 2.04
C LEU A 347 3.24 -64.89 2.05
N GLY A 348 2.22 -64.67 1.23
CA GLY A 348 1.11 -65.61 1.06
C GLY A 348 1.56 -66.97 0.51
N PHE A 349 2.50 -66.99 -0.43
CA PHE A 349 3.11 -68.24 -0.94
C PHE A 349 3.98 -68.94 0.11
N MET A 350 4.75 -68.20 0.90
CA MET A 350 5.55 -68.74 1.99
C MET A 350 4.66 -69.38 3.07
N ALA A 351 3.54 -68.74 3.42
CA ALA A 351 2.53 -69.30 4.31
C ALA A 351 1.89 -70.58 3.74
N LYS A 352 1.63 -70.62 2.43
CA LYS A 352 1.10 -71.82 1.75
C LYS A 352 2.10 -72.99 1.74
N VAL A 353 3.37 -72.73 1.43
CA VAL A 353 4.44 -73.75 1.42
C VAL A 353 4.72 -74.31 2.81
N TYR A 354 4.65 -73.45 3.85
CA TYR A 354 4.75 -73.87 5.25
C TYR A 354 3.57 -74.76 5.67
N ASN A 355 2.35 -74.39 5.27
CA ASN A 355 1.15 -75.18 5.54
C ASN A 355 1.13 -76.52 4.80
N ASP A 356 1.68 -76.60 3.58
CA ASP A 356 1.81 -77.85 2.83
C ASP A 356 2.90 -78.78 3.42
N ASP A 357 4.00 -78.26 3.99
CA ASP A 357 5.03 -79.05 4.69
C ASP A 357 4.50 -79.69 5.98
N LEU A 358 3.68 -78.94 6.72
CA LEU A 358 3.00 -79.40 7.93
C LEU A 358 2.04 -80.57 7.63
N ALA A 359 1.46 -80.60 6.42
CA ALA A 359 0.59 -81.68 5.96
C ALA A 359 1.39 -82.95 5.59
N THR A 360 2.60 -82.83 5.06
CA THR A 360 3.47 -83.98 4.73
C THR A 360 4.15 -84.62 5.95
N ARG A 361 4.50 -83.84 6.99
CA ARG A 361 5.09 -84.40 8.23
C ARG A 361 4.12 -85.19 9.09
N ARG A 362 2.81 -84.98 8.89
CA ARG A 362 1.75 -85.75 9.55
C ARG A 362 1.56 -87.16 8.98
N ALA A 363 2.11 -87.46 7.80
CA ALA A 363 1.99 -88.77 7.14
C ALA A 363 3.23 -89.70 7.29
N ALA A 364 4.31 -89.22 7.91
CA ALA A 364 5.55 -90.00 8.11
C ALA A 364 5.74 -90.54 9.54
N ALA A 365 4.73 -90.41 10.40
CA ALA A 365 4.78 -90.84 11.80
C ALA A 365 3.71 -91.89 12.15
N GLU A 366 3.34 -92.76 11.19
CA GLU A 366 2.34 -93.83 11.39
C GLU A 366 2.93 -95.24 11.53
N THR A 367 4.26 -95.42 11.46
CA THR A 367 4.93 -96.74 11.49
C THR A 367 5.81 -97.00 12.72
N GLN A 368 5.39 -96.53 13.90
CA GLN A 368 5.94 -97.05 15.17
C GLN A 368 4.91 -96.98 16.30
N ARG A 369 3.68 -97.42 16.01
CA ARG A 369 2.53 -97.34 16.92
C ARG A 369 2.06 -98.73 17.38
N GLN A 370 2.99 -99.59 17.80
CA GLN A 370 2.66 -100.94 18.30
C GLN A 370 3.49 -101.44 19.50
N SER A 371 4.11 -100.55 20.30
CA SER A 371 4.70 -100.97 21.57
C SER A 371 4.62 -99.87 22.64
N ALA A 372 3.53 -99.85 23.40
CA ALA A 372 3.48 -99.60 24.85
C ALA A 372 2.05 -99.20 25.28
N GLU A 373 1.15 -100.20 25.33
CA GLU A 373 -0.22 -100.05 25.84
C GLU A 373 -0.34 -99.92 27.37
N ASN A 374 0.64 -99.34 28.08
CA ASN A 374 0.56 -99.13 29.53
C ASN A 374 0.68 -97.67 30.02
N GLU A 375 0.66 -96.67 29.12
CA GLU A 375 0.75 -95.23 29.47
C GLU A 375 -0.57 -94.45 29.18
N ARG A 376 -1.65 -95.18 28.89
CA ARG A 376 -2.92 -94.62 28.40
C ARG A 376 -3.80 -94.03 29.51
N ASN A 377 -3.65 -94.51 30.75
CA ASN A 377 -4.48 -94.07 31.88
C ASN A 377 -3.94 -92.81 32.61
N LEU A 378 -2.61 -92.60 32.64
CA LEU A 378 -2.01 -91.39 33.24
C LEU A 378 -2.16 -90.18 32.30
N THR A 379 -2.00 -90.39 30.99
CA THR A 379 -2.15 -89.34 29.97
C THR A 379 -3.60 -88.85 29.83
N GLN A 380 -4.60 -89.73 29.97
CA GLN A 380 -6.02 -89.32 29.96
C GLN A 380 -6.39 -88.46 31.18
N GLN A 381 -5.83 -88.74 32.36
CA GLN A 381 -6.08 -87.92 33.55
C GLN A 381 -5.40 -86.55 33.47
N ALA A 382 -4.16 -86.49 32.96
CA ALA A 382 -3.44 -85.23 32.76
C ALA A 382 -4.13 -84.31 31.74
N ILE A 383 -4.63 -84.86 30.63
CA ILE A 383 -5.39 -84.10 29.61
C ILE A 383 -6.74 -83.63 30.16
N LEU A 384 -7.49 -84.46 30.89
CA LEU A 384 -8.77 -84.05 31.49
C LEU A 384 -8.58 -82.95 32.54
N ARG A 385 -7.49 -83.00 33.31
CA ARG A 385 -7.11 -81.96 34.25
C ARG A 385 -6.82 -80.65 33.54
N LEU A 386 -5.96 -80.67 32.51
CA LEU A 386 -5.67 -79.49 31.70
C LEU A 386 -6.94 -78.95 31.02
N MET A 387 -7.82 -79.81 30.50
CA MET A 387 -9.10 -79.38 29.91
C MET A 387 -10.03 -78.72 30.93
N ASN A 388 -10.10 -79.22 32.16
CA ASN A 388 -10.87 -78.60 33.25
C ASN A 388 -10.24 -77.28 33.70
N GLU A 389 -8.91 -77.24 33.84
CA GLU A 389 -8.17 -76.01 34.20
C GLU A 389 -8.26 -74.94 33.10
N MET A 390 -8.48 -75.34 31.84
CA MET A 390 -8.67 -74.45 30.69
C MET A 390 -10.15 -74.14 30.38
N GLY A 391 -11.10 -74.71 31.12
CA GLY A 391 -12.54 -74.46 30.91
C GLY A 391 -12.89 -72.99 31.09
N ASP A 392 -12.38 -72.39 32.17
CA ASP A 392 -12.65 -70.98 32.51
C ASP A 392 -11.90 -69.99 31.59
N LEU A 393 -10.86 -70.44 30.87
CA LEU A 393 -10.14 -69.62 29.88
C LEU A 393 -11.03 -69.35 28.66
N ALA A 394 -11.87 -70.32 28.28
CA ALA A 394 -12.81 -70.18 27.17
C ALA A 394 -13.90 -69.13 27.48
N ASP A 395 -14.19 -68.91 28.76
CA ASP A 395 -15.11 -67.88 29.25
C ASP A 395 -14.43 -66.51 29.46
N GLY A 396 -13.13 -66.40 29.15
CA GLY A 396 -12.38 -65.14 29.18
C GLY A 396 -11.66 -64.84 30.49
N ASP A 397 -11.58 -65.77 31.44
CA ASP A 397 -10.80 -65.57 32.66
C ASP A 397 -9.29 -65.76 32.41
N LEU A 398 -8.57 -64.67 32.21
CA LEU A 398 -7.12 -64.63 32.02
C LEU A 398 -6.35 -64.58 33.35
N THR A 399 -7.04 -64.71 34.50
CA THR A 399 -6.38 -64.80 35.82
C THR A 399 -6.03 -66.23 36.21
N ILE A 400 -6.61 -67.21 35.51
CA ILE A 400 -6.34 -68.63 35.76
C ILE A 400 -4.98 -69.02 35.18
N ARG A 401 -4.35 -70.03 35.80
CA ARG A 401 -3.08 -70.58 35.36
C ARG A 401 -3.18 -72.10 35.33
N ALA A 402 -2.73 -72.71 34.24
CA ALA A 402 -2.59 -74.16 34.16
C ALA A 402 -1.47 -74.63 35.10
N THR A 403 -1.69 -75.72 35.83
CA THR A 403 -0.66 -76.31 36.70
C THR A 403 0.43 -76.94 35.84
N VAL A 404 1.67 -76.46 35.96
CA VAL A 404 2.82 -77.04 35.24
C VAL A 404 3.34 -78.25 36.01
N THR A 405 3.19 -79.44 35.43
CA THR A 405 3.66 -80.73 35.96
C THR A 405 4.86 -81.24 35.14
N GLU A 406 5.62 -82.21 35.65
CA GLU A 406 6.73 -82.85 34.90
C GLU A 406 6.25 -83.87 33.84
N ASP A 407 4.93 -84.00 33.64
CA ASP A 407 4.36 -84.92 32.67
C ASP A 407 4.29 -84.33 31.24
N ILE A 408 3.81 -85.12 30.29
CA ILE A 408 3.71 -84.76 28.86
C ILE A 408 2.86 -83.48 28.62
N THR A 409 1.97 -83.12 29.55
CA THR A 409 1.12 -81.92 29.44
C THR A 409 1.74 -80.66 30.02
N GLY A 410 2.83 -80.76 30.80
CA GLY A 410 3.51 -79.61 31.43
C GLY A 410 4.01 -78.54 30.44
N ALA A 411 4.60 -78.95 29.32
CA ALA A 411 5.06 -78.01 28.28
C ALA A 411 3.90 -77.30 27.56
N ILE A 412 2.72 -77.94 27.50
CA ILE A 412 1.50 -77.34 26.95
C ILE A 412 0.93 -76.34 27.97
N ALA A 413 0.87 -76.71 29.25
CA ALA A 413 0.46 -75.83 30.33
C ALA A 413 1.30 -74.54 30.38
N ASP A 414 2.62 -74.65 30.22
CA ASP A 414 3.54 -73.52 30.18
C ASP A 414 3.30 -72.61 28.96
N SER A 415 3.15 -73.19 27.75
CA SER A 415 2.84 -72.44 26.53
C SER A 415 1.49 -71.71 26.59
N VAL A 416 0.49 -72.33 27.24
CA VAL A 416 -0.82 -71.71 27.46
C VAL A 416 -0.72 -70.60 28.50
N ASN A 417 0.02 -70.78 29.60
CA ASN A 417 0.27 -69.72 30.57
C ASN A 417 0.97 -68.51 29.94
N TYR A 418 1.95 -68.72 29.07
CA TYR A 418 2.58 -67.64 28.30
C TYR A 418 1.58 -66.92 27.40
N THR A 419 0.71 -67.67 26.71
CA THR A 419 -0.34 -67.09 25.86
C THR A 419 -1.35 -66.28 26.67
N ILE A 420 -1.76 -66.77 27.85
CA ILE A 420 -2.64 -66.06 28.79
C ILE A 420 -1.98 -64.75 29.25
N GLU A 421 -0.68 -64.76 29.53
CA GLU A 421 0.07 -63.57 29.92
C GLU A 421 0.14 -62.53 28.78
N GLU A 422 0.47 -62.95 27.56
CA GLU A 422 0.49 -62.04 26.40
C GLU A 422 -0.90 -61.50 26.06
N LEU A 423 -1.96 -62.33 26.17
CA LEU A 423 -3.35 -61.89 26.02
C LEU A 423 -3.75 -60.91 27.14
N SER A 424 -3.36 -61.16 28.38
CA SER A 424 -3.59 -60.27 29.54
C SER A 424 -2.94 -58.90 29.30
N VAL A 425 -1.69 -58.88 28.85
CA VAL A 425 -0.97 -57.64 28.48
C VAL A 425 -1.67 -56.93 27.32
N LEU A 426 -2.11 -57.64 26.29
CA LEU A 426 -2.83 -57.08 25.15
C LEU A 426 -4.16 -56.45 25.59
N VAL A 427 -4.98 -57.15 26.38
CA VAL A 427 -6.24 -56.64 26.91
C VAL A 427 -6.03 -55.37 27.74
N ARG A 428 -5.03 -55.35 28.63
CA ARG A 428 -4.68 -54.15 29.42
C ARG A 428 -4.30 -52.97 28.51
N ARG A 429 -3.45 -53.22 27.49
CA ARG A 429 -3.08 -52.19 26.50
C ARG A 429 -4.28 -51.66 25.72
N ILE A 430 -5.23 -52.53 25.36
CA ILE A 430 -6.45 -52.13 24.65
C ILE A 430 -7.34 -51.27 25.56
N ASN A 431 -7.51 -51.64 26.83
CA ASN A 431 -8.29 -50.85 27.79
C ASN A 431 -7.67 -49.46 28.05
N ASP A 432 -6.34 -49.41 28.22
CA ASP A 432 -5.59 -48.15 28.34
C ASP A 432 -5.76 -47.28 27.08
N ALA A 433 -5.63 -47.88 25.90
CA ALA A 433 -5.82 -47.17 24.63
C ALA A 433 -7.26 -46.62 24.50
N ALA A 434 -8.28 -47.43 24.81
CA ALA A 434 -9.68 -47.01 24.80
C ALA A 434 -9.95 -45.84 25.75
N THR A 435 -9.38 -45.89 26.96
CA THR A 435 -9.51 -44.84 27.96
C THR A 435 -8.84 -43.53 27.49
N ARG A 436 -7.65 -43.62 26.88
CA ARG A 436 -6.96 -42.46 26.30
C ARG A 436 -7.75 -41.86 25.13
N VAL A 437 -8.32 -42.68 24.25
CA VAL A 437 -9.18 -42.21 23.14
C VAL A 437 -10.44 -41.53 23.68
N THR A 438 -11.07 -42.09 24.71
CA THR A 438 -12.25 -41.49 25.36
C THR A 438 -11.92 -40.10 25.96
N ALA A 439 -10.79 -39.98 26.66
CA ALA A 439 -10.36 -38.69 27.22
C ALA A 439 -10.03 -37.66 26.12
N ALA A 440 -9.35 -38.10 25.05
CA ALA A 440 -9.01 -37.23 23.92
C ALA A 440 -10.27 -36.75 23.17
N THR A 441 -11.25 -37.62 22.94
CA THR A 441 -12.52 -37.29 22.28
C THR A 441 -13.38 -36.34 23.12
N GLN A 442 -13.46 -36.53 24.44
CA GLN A 442 -14.15 -35.57 25.33
C GLN A 442 -13.51 -34.17 25.29
N SER A 443 -12.18 -34.10 25.31
CA SER A 443 -11.45 -32.84 25.16
C SER A 443 -11.73 -32.18 23.81
N ALA A 444 -11.64 -32.96 22.73
CA ALA A 444 -11.91 -32.47 21.37
C ALA A 444 -13.38 -32.01 21.19
N GLN A 445 -14.34 -32.67 21.84
CA GLN A 445 -15.75 -32.30 21.82
C GLN A 445 -15.97 -30.95 22.52
N LYS A 446 -15.33 -30.74 23.68
CA LYS A 446 -15.35 -29.45 24.38
C LYS A 446 -14.79 -28.33 23.51
N THR A 447 -13.61 -28.53 22.93
CA THR A 447 -12.98 -27.55 22.03
C THR A 447 -13.86 -27.26 20.81
N SER A 448 -14.51 -28.27 20.24
CA SER A 448 -15.43 -28.07 19.11
C SER A 448 -16.66 -27.24 19.49
N SER A 449 -17.21 -27.46 20.69
CA SER A 449 -18.33 -26.66 21.21
C SER A 449 -17.94 -25.21 21.49
N GLU A 450 -16.75 -24.99 22.06
CA GLU A 450 -16.21 -23.64 22.30
C GLU A 450 -15.96 -22.91 20.99
N LEU A 451 -15.39 -23.60 20.00
CA LEU A 451 -15.16 -23.05 18.66
C LEU A 451 -16.48 -22.68 17.97
N LEU A 452 -17.52 -23.52 18.07
CA LEU A 452 -18.82 -23.22 17.51
C LEU A 452 -19.43 -21.93 18.10
N GLY A 453 -19.35 -21.77 19.42
CA GLY A 453 -19.82 -20.53 20.07
C GLY A 453 -18.97 -19.31 19.74
N ALA A 454 -17.68 -19.50 19.43
CA ALA A 454 -16.80 -18.43 18.95
C ALA A 454 -17.15 -18.02 17.52
N THR A 455 -17.36 -18.96 16.60
CA THR A 455 -17.68 -18.65 15.19
C THR A 455 -19.06 -18.00 15.05
N GLU A 456 -20.04 -18.40 15.86
CA GLU A 456 -21.36 -17.74 15.88
C GLU A 456 -21.29 -16.28 16.36
N ARG A 457 -20.43 -15.98 17.34
CA ARG A 457 -20.17 -14.59 17.77
C ARG A 457 -19.47 -13.80 16.67
N GLN A 458 -18.43 -14.38 16.10
CA GLN A 458 -17.67 -13.77 15.02
C GLN A 458 -18.56 -13.43 13.81
N SER A 459 -19.48 -14.32 13.43
CA SER A 459 -20.45 -14.05 12.36
C SER A 459 -21.27 -12.78 12.60
N ARG A 460 -21.84 -12.62 13.81
CA ARG A 460 -22.60 -11.42 14.19
C ARG A 460 -21.75 -10.15 14.15
N GLU A 461 -20.51 -10.23 14.65
CA GLU A 461 -19.58 -9.09 14.64
C GLU A 461 -19.21 -8.67 13.21
N ILE A 462 -19.03 -9.64 12.29
CA ILE A 462 -18.76 -9.38 10.87
C ILE A 462 -19.97 -8.72 10.20
N GLU A 463 -21.19 -9.19 10.46
CA GLU A 463 -22.42 -8.59 9.93
C GLU A 463 -22.58 -7.13 10.37
N GLU A 464 -22.36 -6.86 11.66
CA GLU A 464 -22.43 -5.51 12.22
C GLU A 464 -21.35 -4.59 11.65
N ALA A 465 -20.11 -5.10 11.54
CA ALA A 465 -19.00 -4.39 10.91
C ALA A 465 -19.29 -4.08 9.44
N GLY A 466 -19.77 -5.06 8.67
CA GLY A 466 -20.14 -4.92 7.27
C GLY A 466 -21.22 -3.85 7.06
N SER A 467 -22.29 -3.89 7.86
CA SER A 467 -23.36 -2.87 7.85
C SER A 467 -22.85 -1.46 8.17
N THR A 468 -21.96 -1.35 9.16
CA THR A 468 -21.36 -0.06 9.55
C THR A 468 -20.47 0.51 8.45
N VAL A 469 -19.69 -0.34 7.80
CA VAL A 469 -18.84 0.07 6.66
C VAL A 469 -19.69 0.49 5.46
N GLN A 470 -20.83 -0.18 5.18
CA GLN A 470 -21.76 0.27 4.15
C GLN A 470 -22.37 1.65 4.44
N ARG A 471 -22.78 1.89 5.69
CA ARG A 471 -23.26 3.23 6.11
C ARG A 471 -22.17 4.29 5.98
N MET A 472 -20.93 3.94 6.30
CA MET A 472 -19.77 4.83 6.09
C MET A 472 -19.59 5.16 4.62
N ALA A 473 -19.66 4.18 3.70
CA ALA A 473 -19.56 4.43 2.27
C ALA A 473 -20.63 5.42 1.77
N ALA A 474 -21.89 5.24 2.19
CA ALA A 474 -22.98 6.15 1.85
C ALA A 474 -22.76 7.57 2.41
N SER A 475 -22.30 7.69 3.66
CA SER A 475 -22.00 8.99 4.28
C SER A 475 -20.84 9.72 3.60
N MET A 476 -19.87 8.98 3.06
CA MET A 476 -18.78 9.55 2.27
C MET A 476 -19.29 10.04 0.91
N THR A 477 -20.17 9.31 0.24
CA THR A 477 -20.82 9.80 -0.98
C THR A 477 -21.58 11.12 -0.74
N ASP A 478 -22.38 11.22 0.32
CA ASP A 478 -23.07 12.48 0.69
C ASP A 478 -22.08 13.62 0.99
N SER A 479 -20.99 13.33 1.71
CA SER A 479 -19.93 14.32 1.99
C SER A 479 -19.25 14.83 0.72
N SER A 480 -19.02 13.94 -0.27
CA SER A 480 -18.44 14.30 -1.57
C SER A 480 -19.37 15.23 -2.35
N GLU A 481 -20.69 14.95 -2.38
CA GLU A 481 -21.68 15.82 -3.01
C GLU A 481 -21.75 17.20 -2.35
N ARG A 482 -21.73 17.26 -1.01
CA ARG A 482 -21.70 18.53 -0.25
C ARG A 482 -20.43 19.32 -0.50
N ALA A 483 -19.29 18.66 -0.67
CA ALA A 483 -18.05 19.30 -1.06
C ALA A 483 -18.21 19.93 -2.45
N LEU A 484 -18.71 19.21 -3.46
CA LEU A 484 -18.95 19.79 -4.79
C LEU A 484 -19.88 21.02 -4.77
N GLN A 485 -20.95 20.97 -3.97
CA GLN A 485 -21.83 22.13 -3.77
C GLN A 485 -21.07 23.31 -3.13
N SER A 486 -20.21 23.06 -2.15
CA SER A 486 -19.40 24.10 -1.50
C SER A 486 -18.37 24.71 -2.45
N ALA A 487 -17.76 23.91 -3.34
CA ALA A 487 -16.88 24.41 -4.40
C ALA A 487 -17.64 25.29 -5.41
N GLN A 488 -18.90 24.97 -5.69
CA GLN A 488 -19.75 25.81 -6.53
C GLN A 488 -20.06 27.16 -5.85
N VAL A 489 -20.31 27.17 -4.54
CA VAL A 489 -20.50 28.40 -3.76
C VAL A 489 -19.23 29.26 -3.79
N ALA A 490 -18.05 28.67 -3.57
CA ALA A 490 -16.77 29.38 -3.67
C ALA A 490 -16.54 30.01 -5.05
N ARG A 491 -16.90 29.30 -6.13
CA ARG A 491 -16.86 29.85 -7.51
C ARG A 491 -17.81 31.02 -7.72
N ARG A 492 -19.03 30.97 -7.15
CA ARG A 492 -19.97 32.10 -7.19
C ARG A 492 -19.48 33.30 -6.38
N SER A 493 -18.81 33.07 -5.24
CA SER A 493 -18.15 34.13 -4.48
C SER A 493 -17.07 34.81 -5.31
N LEU A 494 -16.24 34.04 -6.05
CA LEU A 494 -15.24 34.60 -6.95
C LEU A 494 -15.85 35.48 -8.06
N GLU A 495 -16.98 35.06 -8.64
CA GLU A 495 -17.70 35.88 -9.63
C GLU A 495 -18.20 37.20 -9.01
N SER A 496 -18.70 37.15 -7.78
CA SER A 496 -19.19 38.33 -7.05
C SER A 496 -18.04 39.29 -6.71
N VAL A 497 -16.89 38.75 -6.31
CA VAL A 497 -15.67 39.52 -6.07
C VAL A 497 -15.18 40.22 -7.34
N ARG A 498 -15.19 39.53 -8.49
CA ARG A 498 -14.82 40.14 -9.78
C ARG A 498 -15.71 41.32 -10.13
N LYS A 499 -17.03 41.17 -10.00
CA LYS A 499 -17.98 42.28 -10.20
C LYS A 499 -17.73 43.43 -9.22
N GLY A 500 -17.39 43.12 -7.97
CA GLY A 500 -17.01 44.12 -6.97
C GLY A 500 -15.73 44.87 -7.34
N ALA A 501 -14.71 44.15 -7.81
CA ALA A 501 -13.44 44.73 -8.24
C ALA A 501 -13.64 45.67 -9.44
N ASP A 502 -14.44 45.26 -10.43
CA ASP A 502 -14.79 46.11 -11.58
C ASP A 502 -15.51 47.40 -11.14
N ALA A 503 -16.43 47.30 -10.17
CA ALA A 503 -17.14 48.46 -9.62
C ALA A 503 -16.19 49.44 -8.89
N VAL A 504 -15.22 48.90 -8.13
CA VAL A 504 -14.19 49.70 -7.46
C VAL A 504 -13.27 50.37 -8.48
N GLU A 505 -12.83 49.66 -9.52
CA GLU A 505 -12.00 50.23 -10.59
C GLU A 505 -12.71 51.40 -11.29
N ASN A 506 -14.00 51.24 -11.59
CA ASN A 506 -14.82 52.31 -12.15
C ASN A 506 -14.95 53.51 -11.20
N THR A 507 -15.03 53.27 -9.89
CA THR A 507 -15.05 54.33 -8.87
C THR A 507 -13.73 55.10 -8.84
N ILE A 508 -12.59 54.41 -8.90
CA ILE A 508 -11.26 55.04 -8.97
C ILE A 508 -11.12 55.89 -10.24
N LYS A 509 -11.60 55.40 -11.39
CA LYS A 509 -11.64 56.19 -12.64
C LYS A 509 -12.47 57.47 -12.46
N GLY A 510 -13.68 57.35 -11.92
CA GLY A 510 -14.55 58.50 -11.64
C GLY A 510 -13.90 59.53 -10.69
N MET A 511 -13.19 59.08 -9.64
CA MET A 511 -12.46 59.99 -8.75
C MET A 511 -11.34 60.74 -9.46
N ASN A 512 -10.61 60.08 -10.38
CA ASN A 512 -9.57 60.73 -11.18
C ASN A 512 -10.16 61.79 -12.13
N GLU A 513 -11.31 61.52 -12.75
CA GLU A 513 -12.03 62.49 -13.59
C GLU A 513 -12.49 63.71 -12.77
N ILE A 514 -13.07 63.47 -11.58
CA ILE A 514 -13.47 64.55 -10.67
C ILE A 514 -12.25 65.41 -10.28
N ARG A 515 -11.11 64.78 -9.98
CA ARG A 515 -9.87 65.50 -9.66
C ARG A 515 -9.43 66.41 -10.79
N GLU A 516 -9.47 65.93 -12.03
CA GLU A 516 -9.11 66.72 -13.21
C GLU A 516 -10.05 67.93 -13.39
N GLN A 517 -11.37 67.72 -13.21
CA GLN A 517 -12.37 68.78 -13.28
C GLN A 517 -12.17 69.85 -12.18
N ILE A 518 -11.82 69.44 -10.96
CA ILE A 518 -11.51 70.35 -9.85
C ILE A 518 -10.27 71.18 -10.19
N GLN A 519 -9.21 70.57 -10.72
CA GLN A 519 -7.99 71.29 -11.12
C GLN A 519 -8.26 72.31 -12.23
N GLU A 520 -9.08 71.96 -13.23
CA GLU A 520 -9.48 72.88 -14.29
C GLU A 520 -10.28 74.06 -13.71
N THR A 521 -11.21 73.78 -12.80
CA THR A 521 -12.03 74.80 -12.14
C THR A 521 -11.17 75.73 -11.28
N SER A 522 -10.22 75.19 -10.52
CA SER A 522 -9.25 75.96 -9.74
C SER A 522 -8.42 76.91 -10.62
N LYS A 523 -7.96 76.46 -11.80
CA LYS A 523 -7.25 77.32 -12.78
C LYS A 523 -8.14 78.47 -13.28
N ARG A 524 -9.43 78.21 -13.53
CA ARG A 524 -10.39 79.24 -13.97
C ARG A 524 -10.63 80.27 -12.87
N ILE A 525 -10.78 79.84 -11.61
CA ILE A 525 -10.97 80.74 -10.46
C ILE A 525 -9.71 81.56 -10.19
N LYS A 526 -8.50 80.98 -10.29
CA LYS A 526 -7.24 81.73 -10.13
C LYS A 526 -7.11 82.86 -11.16
N ARG A 527 -7.41 82.58 -12.43
CA ARG A 527 -7.45 83.63 -13.47
C ARG A 527 -8.49 84.71 -13.16
N LEU A 528 -9.64 84.36 -12.60
CA LEU A 528 -10.65 85.33 -12.17
C LEU A 528 -10.13 86.21 -11.02
N GLY A 529 -9.39 85.62 -10.07
CA GLY A 529 -8.70 86.35 -9.00
C GLY A 529 -7.66 87.32 -9.54
N GLU A 530 -6.81 86.89 -10.49
CA GLU A 530 -5.83 87.74 -11.19
C GLU A 530 -6.51 88.90 -11.92
N SER A 531 -7.56 88.64 -12.70
CA SER A 531 -8.32 89.71 -13.37
C SER A 531 -8.99 90.66 -12.37
N SER A 532 -9.45 90.16 -11.22
CA SER A 532 -10.04 91.01 -10.16
C SER A 532 -9.00 91.87 -9.46
N GLN A 533 -7.75 91.40 -9.37
CA GLN A 533 -6.62 92.19 -8.88
C GLN A 533 -6.28 93.33 -9.85
N GLU A 534 -6.19 93.04 -11.15
CA GLU A 534 -5.95 94.03 -12.20
C GLU A 534 -7.06 95.10 -12.24
N ILE A 535 -8.33 94.69 -12.09
CA ILE A 535 -9.45 95.64 -11.95
C ILE A 535 -9.29 96.49 -10.68
N GLY A 536 -8.84 95.90 -9.57
CA GLY A 536 -8.57 96.63 -8.31
C GLY A 536 -7.55 97.75 -8.49
N GLU A 537 -6.44 97.47 -9.18
CA GLU A 537 -5.39 98.46 -9.49
C GLU A 537 -5.93 99.59 -10.39
N ILE A 538 -6.77 99.26 -11.38
CA ILE A 538 -7.42 100.27 -12.24
C ILE A 538 -8.37 101.14 -11.41
N VAL A 539 -9.14 100.55 -10.50
CA VAL A 539 -10.08 101.28 -9.63
C VAL A 539 -9.33 102.22 -8.67
N GLU A 540 -8.18 101.81 -8.14
CA GLU A 540 -7.31 102.65 -7.31
C GLU A 540 -6.76 103.85 -8.13
N LEU A 541 -6.26 103.60 -9.34
CA LEU A 541 -5.82 104.66 -10.26
C LEU A 541 -6.95 105.65 -10.60
N ILE A 542 -8.17 105.15 -10.84
CA ILE A 542 -9.33 106.03 -11.07
C ILE A 542 -9.63 106.86 -9.83
N SER A 543 -9.52 106.29 -8.63
CA SER A 543 -9.71 107.01 -7.37
C SER A 543 -8.71 108.17 -7.26
N ASP A 544 -7.42 107.91 -7.51
CA ASP A 544 -6.37 108.92 -7.52
C ASP A 544 -6.62 110.04 -8.54
N ILE A 545 -7.08 109.68 -9.76
CA ILE A 545 -7.45 110.64 -10.80
C ILE A 545 -8.64 111.49 -10.34
N THR A 546 -9.67 110.88 -9.75
CA THR A 546 -10.84 111.62 -9.26
C THR A 546 -10.47 112.55 -8.11
N GLU A 547 -9.56 112.16 -7.23
CA GLU A 547 -9.07 113.01 -6.14
C GLU A 547 -8.21 114.16 -6.66
N GLN A 548 -7.29 113.92 -7.61
CA GLN A 548 -6.55 114.98 -8.30
C GLN A 548 -7.50 115.94 -9.04
N THR A 549 -8.52 115.40 -9.72
CA THR A 549 -9.51 116.21 -10.44
C THR A 549 -10.32 117.07 -9.47
N ASN A 550 -10.67 116.54 -8.31
CA ASN A 550 -11.35 117.28 -7.24
C ASN A 550 -10.48 118.45 -6.72
N VAL A 551 -9.18 118.20 -6.47
CA VAL A 551 -8.22 119.22 -6.05
C VAL A 551 -8.00 120.27 -7.15
N LEU A 552 -7.89 119.87 -8.41
CA LEU A 552 -7.78 120.78 -9.55
C LEU A 552 -9.02 121.65 -9.72
N ALA A 553 -10.21 121.07 -9.60
CA ALA A 553 -11.48 121.78 -9.66
C ALA A 553 -11.61 122.79 -8.52
N LEU A 554 -11.23 122.41 -7.30
CA LEU A 554 -11.19 123.31 -6.15
C LEU A 554 -10.22 124.49 -6.37
N ASN A 555 -9.00 124.21 -6.84
CA ASN A 555 -8.02 125.25 -7.17
C ASN A 555 -8.52 126.20 -8.27
N ALA A 556 -9.20 125.65 -9.29
CA ALA A 556 -9.83 126.44 -10.35
C ALA A 556 -10.99 127.30 -9.81
N ALA A 557 -11.81 126.78 -8.90
CA ALA A 557 -12.89 127.53 -8.25
C ALA A 557 -12.34 128.68 -7.40
N ILE A 558 -11.25 128.46 -6.64
CA ILE A 558 -10.55 129.49 -5.86
C ILE A 558 -9.98 130.59 -6.79
N GLN A 559 -9.29 130.21 -7.86
CA GLN A 559 -8.75 131.15 -8.86
C GLN A 559 -9.86 131.94 -9.57
N ALA A 560 -10.97 131.29 -9.93
CA ALA A 560 -12.13 131.93 -10.55
C ALA A 560 -12.82 132.92 -9.58
N ALA A 561 -12.91 132.59 -8.29
CA ALA A 561 -13.40 133.49 -7.26
C ALA A 561 -12.47 134.71 -7.05
N SER A 562 -11.15 134.51 -7.16
CA SER A 562 -10.13 135.56 -7.09
C SER A 562 -10.23 136.58 -8.24
N ALA A 563 -10.68 136.15 -9.43
CA ALA A 563 -10.84 136.99 -10.61
C ALA A 563 -12.10 137.89 -10.61
N GLY A 564 -12.95 137.83 -9.57
CA GLY A 564 -14.15 138.67 -9.43
C GLY A 564 -15.20 138.44 -10.53
N ASP A 565 -15.83 139.51 -11.02
CA ASP A 565 -16.94 139.42 -12.00
C ASP A 565 -16.55 138.77 -13.34
N ALA A 566 -15.27 138.79 -13.72
CA ALA A 566 -14.78 138.13 -14.94
C ALA A 566 -14.66 136.60 -14.81
N GLY A 567 -14.59 136.07 -13.58
CA GLY A 567 -14.40 134.64 -13.29
C GLY A 567 -15.70 133.85 -13.08
N ARG A 568 -16.86 134.50 -13.02
CA ARG A 568 -18.14 133.90 -12.61
C ARG A 568 -18.57 132.68 -13.44
N GLY A 569 -18.31 132.70 -14.76
CA GLY A 569 -18.58 131.54 -15.63
C GLY A 569 -17.64 130.37 -15.39
N PHE A 570 -16.39 130.64 -15.01
CA PHE A 570 -15.40 129.61 -14.68
C PHE A 570 -15.67 128.98 -13.31
N THR A 571 -16.19 129.73 -12.34
CA THR A 571 -16.58 129.18 -11.02
C THR A 571 -17.66 128.11 -11.15
N VAL A 572 -18.70 128.35 -11.96
CA VAL A 572 -19.78 127.37 -12.17
C VAL A 572 -19.27 126.09 -12.82
N VAL A 573 -18.36 126.21 -13.80
CA VAL A 573 -17.75 125.03 -14.44
C VAL A 573 -16.86 124.28 -13.45
N ALA A 574 -16.08 124.99 -12.64
CA ALA A 574 -15.23 124.39 -11.62
C ALA A 574 -16.04 123.64 -10.55
N GLU A 575 -17.15 124.20 -10.06
CA GLU A 575 -18.05 123.54 -9.12
C GLU A 575 -18.72 122.28 -9.72
N GLU A 576 -19.14 122.29 -10.99
CA GLU A 576 -19.72 121.09 -11.62
C GLU A 576 -18.66 120.01 -11.87
N VAL A 577 -17.42 120.39 -12.22
CA VAL A 577 -16.29 119.43 -12.31
C VAL A 577 -15.97 118.84 -10.94
N GLN A 578 -15.99 119.65 -9.88
CA GLN A 578 -15.81 119.19 -8.50
C GLN A 578 -16.90 118.17 -8.12
N ARG A 579 -18.17 118.50 -8.37
CA ARG A 579 -19.31 117.63 -8.08
C ARG A 579 -19.26 116.32 -8.87
N LEU A 580 -18.79 116.37 -10.13
CA LEU A 580 -18.59 115.18 -10.95
C LEU A 580 -17.43 114.32 -10.42
N ALA A 581 -16.35 114.95 -9.95
CA ALA A 581 -15.22 114.26 -9.31
C ALA A 581 -15.64 113.57 -8.01
N GLU A 582 -16.41 114.24 -7.14
CA GLU A 582 -16.96 113.66 -5.91
C GLU A 582 -17.90 112.47 -6.18
N ARG A 583 -18.80 112.59 -7.18
CA ARG A 583 -19.67 111.49 -7.60
C ARG A 583 -18.88 110.32 -8.19
N SER A 584 -17.83 110.60 -8.95
CA SER A 584 -16.97 109.58 -9.53
C SER A 584 -16.18 108.87 -8.44
N ALA A 585 -15.63 109.60 -7.46
CA ALA A 585 -14.94 109.03 -6.32
C ALA A 585 -15.84 108.10 -5.48
N GLU A 586 -17.08 108.50 -5.22
CA GLU A 586 -18.06 107.65 -4.52
C GLU A 586 -18.41 106.38 -5.31
N ALA A 587 -18.60 106.48 -6.64
CA ALA A 587 -18.83 105.32 -7.49
C ALA A 587 -17.61 104.38 -7.52
N THR A 588 -16.40 104.92 -7.64
CA THR A 588 -15.14 104.16 -7.58
C THR A 588 -14.98 103.44 -6.26
N LYS A 589 -15.37 104.07 -5.13
CA LYS A 589 -15.37 103.44 -3.80
C LYS A 589 -16.34 102.25 -3.71
N GLN A 590 -17.52 102.38 -4.30
CA GLN A 590 -18.49 101.26 -4.38
C GLN A 590 -17.96 100.12 -5.25
N ILE A 591 -17.36 100.41 -6.40
CA ILE A 591 -16.73 99.41 -7.27
C ILE A 591 -15.57 98.72 -6.52
N SER A 592 -14.72 99.48 -5.81
CA SER A 592 -13.63 98.95 -5.00
C SER A 592 -14.13 97.94 -3.95
N ALA A 593 -15.24 98.25 -3.27
CA ALA A 593 -15.85 97.33 -2.31
C ALA A 593 -16.34 96.03 -2.97
N ILE A 594 -16.95 96.11 -4.16
CA ILE A 594 -17.39 94.93 -4.92
C ILE A 594 -16.18 94.09 -5.36
N VAL A 595 -15.14 94.72 -5.92
CA VAL A 595 -13.92 94.04 -6.36
C VAL A 595 -13.24 93.34 -5.19
N LYS A 596 -13.16 93.99 -4.03
CA LYS A 596 -12.60 93.37 -2.81
C LYS A 596 -13.42 92.17 -2.33
N THR A 597 -14.74 92.22 -2.49
CA THR A 597 -15.62 91.08 -2.19
C THR A 597 -15.35 89.93 -3.16
N ILE A 598 -15.25 90.20 -4.48
CA ILE A 598 -14.91 89.19 -5.49
C ILE A 598 -13.53 88.57 -5.22
N GLN A 599 -12.53 89.38 -4.84
CA GLN A 599 -11.20 88.89 -4.45
C GLN A 599 -11.27 87.94 -3.25
N THR A 600 -12.07 88.28 -2.23
CA THR A 600 -12.26 87.43 -1.05
C THR A 600 -12.98 86.12 -1.42
N ASP A 601 -14.09 86.20 -2.15
CA ASP A 601 -14.87 85.03 -2.57
C ASP A 601 -14.05 84.09 -3.49
N THR A 602 -13.21 84.65 -4.37
CA THR A 602 -12.32 83.86 -5.23
C THR A 602 -11.22 83.18 -4.43
N GLN A 603 -10.65 83.84 -3.42
CA GLN A 603 -9.68 83.25 -2.49
C GLN A 603 -10.30 82.07 -1.72
N ASP A 604 -11.49 82.26 -1.18
CA ASP A 604 -12.24 81.23 -0.44
C ASP A 604 -12.60 80.05 -1.36
N ALA A 605 -13.03 80.33 -2.59
CA ALA A 605 -13.32 79.30 -3.58
C ALA A 605 -12.07 78.48 -3.98
N VAL A 606 -10.88 79.10 -4.07
CA VAL A 606 -9.63 78.36 -4.27
C VAL A 606 -9.35 77.44 -3.08
N GLY A 607 -9.50 77.92 -1.85
CA GLY A 607 -9.33 77.11 -0.64
C GLY A 607 -10.30 75.92 -0.59
N ALA A 608 -11.57 76.13 -0.97
CA ALA A 608 -12.55 75.05 -1.08
C ALA A 608 -12.17 74.01 -2.15
N MET A 609 -11.61 74.44 -3.30
CA MET A 609 -11.13 73.54 -4.36
C MET A 609 -9.90 72.73 -3.93
N GLU A 610 -9.01 73.30 -3.13
CA GLU A 610 -7.87 72.58 -2.56
C GLU A 610 -8.32 71.50 -1.57
N ASN A 611 -9.30 71.81 -0.70
CA ASN A 611 -9.90 70.82 0.19
C ASN A 611 -10.62 69.71 -0.60
N ALA A 612 -11.44 70.06 -1.59
CA ALA A 612 -12.10 69.07 -2.44
C ALA A 612 -11.11 68.17 -3.19
N THR A 613 -9.96 68.71 -3.60
CA THR A 613 -8.88 67.90 -4.20
C THR A 613 -8.33 66.88 -3.20
N ARG A 614 -8.16 67.27 -1.92
CA ARG A 614 -7.71 66.37 -0.86
C ARG A 614 -8.71 65.25 -0.62
N ASP A 615 -9.99 65.57 -0.50
CA ASP A 615 -11.06 64.60 -0.24
C ASP A 615 -11.17 63.57 -1.37
N VAL A 616 -11.02 64.01 -2.63
CA VAL A 616 -11.04 63.10 -3.79
C VAL A 616 -9.82 62.18 -3.82
N VAL A 617 -8.63 62.69 -3.44
CA VAL A 617 -7.42 61.85 -3.33
C VAL A 617 -7.57 60.81 -2.23
N GLU A 618 -8.10 61.20 -1.07
CA GLU A 618 -8.39 60.27 0.03
C GLU A 618 -9.45 59.23 -0.38
N GLY A 619 -10.52 59.66 -1.05
CA GLY A 619 -11.55 58.76 -1.58
C GLY A 619 -11.02 57.76 -2.61
N ALA A 620 -10.08 58.19 -3.47
CA ALA A 620 -9.40 57.30 -4.42
C ALA A 620 -8.50 56.28 -3.70
N GLN A 621 -7.77 56.69 -2.67
CA GLN A 621 -6.94 55.79 -1.85
C GLN A 621 -7.77 54.75 -1.10
N LEU A 622 -8.90 55.16 -0.51
CA LEU A 622 -9.80 54.23 0.19
C LEU A 622 -10.41 53.22 -0.78
N SER A 623 -10.78 53.67 -1.98
CA SER A 623 -11.29 52.79 -3.05
C SER A 623 -10.22 51.80 -3.50
N ASP A 624 -8.97 52.23 -3.67
CA ASP A 624 -7.85 51.35 -4.02
C ASP A 624 -7.62 50.27 -2.96
N ALA A 625 -7.63 50.64 -1.67
CA ALA A 625 -7.54 49.70 -0.57
C ALA A 625 -8.68 48.67 -0.57
N ALA A 626 -9.91 49.09 -0.86
CA ALA A 626 -11.04 48.16 -1.02
C ALA A 626 -10.85 47.21 -2.22
N GLY A 627 -10.26 47.69 -3.31
CA GLY A 627 -9.91 46.89 -4.48
C GLY A 627 -8.86 45.80 -4.16
N GLN A 628 -7.83 46.16 -3.39
CA GLN A 628 -6.82 45.22 -2.92
C GLN A 628 -7.42 44.12 -2.02
N ALA A 629 -8.29 44.50 -1.07
CA ALA A 629 -8.98 43.55 -0.21
C ALA A 629 -9.88 42.58 -1.01
N LEU A 630 -10.58 43.07 -2.04
CA LEU A 630 -11.35 42.22 -2.94
C LEU A 630 -10.45 41.25 -3.72
N ALA A 631 -9.29 41.70 -4.19
CA ALA A 631 -8.34 40.82 -4.87
C ALA A 631 -7.86 39.67 -3.96
N GLU A 632 -7.58 39.96 -2.69
CA GLU A 632 -7.23 38.96 -1.69
C GLU A 632 -8.37 37.94 -1.46
N ILE A 633 -9.60 38.42 -1.28
CA ILE A 633 -10.78 37.54 -1.15
C ILE A 633 -10.97 36.66 -2.39
N GLY A 634 -10.67 37.20 -3.58
CA GLY A 634 -10.68 36.46 -4.84
C GLY A 634 -9.69 35.30 -4.83
N GLN A 635 -8.46 35.55 -4.38
CA GLN A 635 -7.42 34.52 -4.27
C GLN A 635 -7.80 33.43 -3.26
N VAL A 636 -8.32 33.83 -2.09
CA VAL A 636 -8.81 32.90 -1.07
C VAL A 636 -9.98 32.05 -1.60
N SER A 637 -10.89 32.65 -2.38
CA SER A 637 -12.02 31.93 -2.97
C SER A 637 -11.57 30.88 -4.00
N ILE A 638 -10.53 31.17 -4.78
CA ILE A 638 -9.94 30.21 -5.72
C ILE A 638 -9.33 29.03 -4.96
N GLU A 639 -8.54 29.31 -3.93
CA GLU A 639 -7.90 28.26 -3.14
C GLU A 639 -8.93 27.41 -2.38
N ALA A 640 -9.97 28.03 -1.82
CA ALA A 640 -11.08 27.32 -1.19
C ALA A 640 -11.77 26.37 -2.17
N ALA A 641 -12.08 26.82 -3.39
CA ALA A 641 -12.69 25.97 -4.41
C ALA A 641 -11.79 24.75 -4.75
N ARG A 642 -10.48 24.97 -4.89
CA ARG A 642 -9.50 23.91 -5.18
C ARG A 642 -9.42 22.88 -4.05
N LEU A 643 -9.31 23.32 -2.80
CA LEU A 643 -9.24 22.44 -1.63
C LEU A 643 -10.51 21.61 -1.48
N ILE A 644 -11.67 22.22 -1.73
CA ILE A 644 -12.96 21.53 -1.62
C ILE A 644 -13.12 20.47 -2.74
N GLU A 645 -12.65 20.75 -3.96
CA GLU A 645 -12.62 19.74 -5.04
C GLU A 645 -11.70 18.56 -4.70
N GLN A 646 -10.57 18.83 -4.04
CA GLN A 646 -9.70 17.79 -3.53
C GLN A 646 -10.40 16.95 -2.45
N ILE A 647 -11.06 17.58 -1.48
CA ILE A 647 -11.88 16.88 -0.46
C ILE A 647 -12.93 15.99 -1.13
N SER A 648 -13.63 16.49 -2.14
CA SER A 648 -14.61 15.70 -2.89
C SER A 648 -14.00 14.43 -3.49
N THR A 649 -12.82 14.56 -4.10
CA THR A 649 -12.10 13.45 -4.74
C THR A 649 -11.62 12.42 -3.72
N ASP A 650 -11.00 12.89 -2.63
CA ASP A 650 -10.51 12.04 -1.54
C ASP A 650 -11.66 11.28 -0.87
N THR A 651 -12.79 11.95 -0.66
CA THR A 651 -13.99 11.35 -0.07
C THR A 651 -14.60 10.29 -1.00
N GLN A 652 -14.58 10.52 -2.32
CA GLN A 652 -15.05 9.53 -3.30
C GLN A 652 -14.16 8.27 -3.29
N GLN A 653 -12.84 8.44 -3.15
CA GLN A 653 -11.90 7.33 -3.02
C GLN A 653 -12.10 6.57 -1.69
N GLN A 654 -12.40 7.27 -0.61
CA GLN A 654 -12.75 6.65 0.67
C GLN A 654 -14.05 5.85 0.59
N ALA A 655 -15.07 6.34 -0.12
CA ALA A 655 -16.32 5.61 -0.35
C ALA A 655 -16.08 4.29 -1.13
N ALA A 656 -15.24 4.34 -2.17
CA ALA A 656 -14.85 3.16 -2.93
C ALA A 656 -14.08 2.13 -2.07
N THR A 657 -13.17 2.63 -1.22
CA THR A 657 -12.42 1.78 -0.28
C THR A 657 -13.34 1.13 0.75
N ALA A 658 -14.27 1.90 1.33
CA ALA A 658 -15.27 1.37 2.26
C ALA A 658 -16.14 0.29 1.59
N THR A 659 -16.55 0.50 0.34
CA THR A 659 -17.31 -0.51 -0.43
C THR A 659 -16.52 -1.81 -0.56
N ARG A 660 -15.22 -1.74 -0.89
CA ARG A 660 -14.35 -2.91 -0.97
C ARG A 660 -14.18 -3.62 0.38
N VAL A 661 -14.07 -2.87 1.48
CA VAL A 661 -14.02 -3.44 2.83
C VAL A 661 -15.33 -4.17 3.15
N ALA A 662 -16.49 -3.62 2.76
CA ALA A 662 -17.77 -4.30 2.94
C ALA A 662 -17.86 -5.60 2.12
N GLU A 663 -17.29 -5.65 0.91
CA GLU A 663 -17.16 -6.88 0.13
C GLU A 663 -16.27 -7.90 0.83
N THR A 664 -15.11 -7.49 1.33
CA THR A 664 -14.21 -8.37 2.10
C THR A 664 -14.90 -8.93 3.35
N MET A 665 -15.74 -8.14 4.04
CA MET A 665 -16.52 -8.64 5.18
C MET A 665 -17.51 -9.73 4.78
N LYS A 666 -18.12 -9.66 3.58
CA LYS A 666 -18.97 -10.74 3.06
C LYS A 666 -18.17 -12.01 2.81
N ASP A 667 -16.96 -11.89 2.28
CA ASP A 667 -16.09 -13.05 2.05
C ASP A 667 -15.65 -13.70 3.37
N ILE A 668 -15.30 -12.89 4.38
CA ILE A 668 -14.98 -13.39 5.72
C ILE A 668 -16.21 -14.08 6.33
N LEU A 669 -17.41 -13.50 6.18
CA LEU A 669 -18.66 -14.12 6.66
C LEU A 669 -18.85 -15.51 6.03
N ALA A 670 -18.68 -15.66 4.72
CA ALA A 670 -18.77 -16.94 4.02
C ALA A 670 -17.75 -17.97 4.56
N ILE A 671 -16.52 -17.53 4.83
CA ILE A 671 -15.49 -18.39 5.44
C ILE A 671 -15.87 -18.78 6.88
N THR A 672 -16.44 -17.86 7.66
CA THR A 672 -16.93 -18.14 9.03
C THR A 672 -18.09 -19.12 9.02
N GLU A 673 -19.01 -19.03 8.06
CA GLU A 673 -20.08 -20.01 7.85
C GLU A 673 -19.52 -21.40 7.50
N GLN A 674 -18.57 -21.47 6.57
CA GLN A 674 -17.89 -22.73 6.22
C GLN A 674 -17.15 -23.33 7.42
N THR A 675 -16.49 -22.49 8.22
CA THR A 675 -15.80 -22.91 9.45
C THR A 675 -16.80 -23.49 10.44
N THR A 676 -17.94 -22.82 10.64
CA THR A 676 -19.04 -23.28 11.49
C THR A 676 -19.55 -24.65 11.05
N LEU A 677 -19.75 -24.88 9.75
CA LEU A 677 -20.14 -26.17 9.21
C LEU A 677 -19.07 -27.25 9.44
N GLY A 678 -17.80 -26.93 9.18
CA GLY A 678 -16.67 -27.84 9.41
C GLY A 678 -16.51 -28.23 10.89
N THR A 679 -16.70 -27.28 11.81
CA THR A 679 -16.70 -27.54 13.26
C THR A 679 -17.87 -28.44 13.66
N LYS A 680 -19.08 -28.23 13.13
CA LYS A 680 -20.22 -29.12 13.37
C LYS A 680 -19.94 -30.55 12.90
N GLN A 681 -19.37 -30.71 11.71
CA GLN A 681 -18.99 -32.02 11.18
C GLN A 681 -17.90 -32.69 12.03
N THR A 682 -16.91 -31.91 12.48
CA THR A 682 -15.84 -32.40 13.36
C THR A 682 -16.41 -32.90 14.70
N ALA A 683 -17.35 -32.15 15.29
CA ALA A 683 -18.04 -32.56 16.51
C ALA A 683 -18.80 -33.90 16.33
N VAL A 684 -19.44 -34.11 15.18
CA VAL A 684 -20.10 -35.40 14.84
C VAL A 684 -19.08 -36.54 14.75
N SER A 685 -17.97 -36.35 14.03
CA SER A 685 -16.92 -37.37 13.91
C SER A 685 -16.28 -37.72 15.26
N ILE A 686 -16.09 -36.73 16.13
CA ILE A 686 -15.60 -36.95 17.50
C ILE A 686 -16.58 -37.78 18.32
N GLY A 687 -17.89 -37.53 18.18
CA GLY A 687 -18.93 -38.35 18.80
C GLY A 687 -18.85 -39.82 18.37
N GLN A 688 -18.68 -40.07 17.07
CA GLN A 688 -18.51 -41.43 16.54
C GLN A 688 -17.24 -42.14 17.08
N LEU A 689 -16.14 -41.40 17.25
CA LEU A 689 -14.92 -41.94 17.86
C LEU A 689 -15.11 -42.28 19.35
N ALA A 690 -15.88 -41.46 20.07
CA ALA A 690 -16.22 -41.74 21.46
C ALA A 690 -17.05 -43.03 21.55
N ASP A 691 -18.05 -43.20 20.68
CA ASP A 691 -18.86 -44.41 20.61
C ASP A 691 -18.01 -45.65 20.30
N LEU A 692 -17.10 -45.57 19.32
CA LEU A 692 -16.20 -46.67 18.97
C LEU A 692 -15.25 -47.03 20.12
N ALA A 693 -14.77 -46.04 20.88
CA ALA A 693 -13.94 -46.28 22.06
C ALA A 693 -14.72 -47.01 23.17
N VAL A 694 -16.01 -46.69 23.34
CA VAL A 694 -16.92 -47.39 24.25
C VAL A 694 -17.17 -48.83 23.79
N GLU A 695 -17.44 -49.06 22.50
CA GLU A 695 -17.61 -50.40 21.93
C GLU A 695 -16.34 -51.26 22.07
N LEU A 696 -15.16 -50.67 21.82
CA LEU A 696 -13.88 -51.33 21.96
C LEU A 696 -13.61 -51.69 23.42
N LYS A 697 -13.90 -50.79 24.37
CA LYS A 697 -13.85 -51.10 25.81
C LYS A 697 -14.83 -52.22 26.20
N GLY A 698 -16.04 -52.22 25.63
CA GLY A 698 -17.04 -53.26 25.84
C GLY A 698 -16.58 -54.63 25.31
N SER A 699 -15.98 -54.66 24.14
CA SER A 699 -15.51 -55.89 23.47
C SER A 699 -14.43 -56.64 24.26
N VAL A 700 -13.68 -55.93 25.12
CA VAL A 700 -12.64 -56.53 25.96
C VAL A 700 -13.05 -56.67 27.43
N SER A 701 -14.23 -56.16 27.82
CA SER A 701 -14.74 -56.24 29.19
C SER A 701 -15.13 -57.65 29.64
N GLY A 702 -15.37 -58.57 28.69
CA GLY A 702 -15.61 -59.98 28.96
C GLY A 702 -14.35 -60.74 29.38
N PHE A 703 -13.16 -60.18 29.16
CA PHE A 703 -11.91 -60.77 29.64
C PHE A 703 -11.60 -60.26 31.05
N LYS A 704 -11.40 -61.19 31.98
CA LYS A 704 -11.01 -60.89 33.36
C LYS A 704 -9.49 -61.02 33.46
N VAL A 705 -8.80 -59.94 33.85
CA VAL A 705 -7.35 -59.74 33.64
C VAL A 705 -6.64 -59.21 34.87
#